data_AF-A0A7U3UMG4-F1
#
_entry.id   AF-A0A7U3UMG4-F1
#
_cell.length_a   1.000
_cell.length_b   1.000
_cell.length_c   1.000
_cell.angle_alpha   90.00
_cell.angle_beta   90.00
_cell.angle_gamma   90.00
#
_symmetry.space_group_name_H-M   'P 1'
#
loop_
_entity.id
_entity.type
_entity.pdbx_description
1 polymer ?
#
loop_
_entity_poly.entity_id
_entity_poly.type
_entity_poly.pdbx_seq_one_letter_code
_entity_poly.pdbx_strand_id
1 'polypeptide(L)'
;MSVAASRLSGTMVWGGLVLGYALTPDVPLGPFEGTRVTVFAAGGKQSKLHAVRSCGYLRTREVGVLQVALDAAVVGRLCAHCAGDGPWVRRETGLGIFLDALGGLGLLYQLGSYTGEGDDEQWSQEEVEAAAALLRGAPRDPGSDEDDAADDVGEAREEAERLREGILEEWRGAATSLHQAEQTLLAFPWLEQWARPRLLVKERYLAALRGQAALFVDPAGLLTAAAVALMEAPQLPGEDEAFTVLGTTADITRRLRSLWGRWQREAAAGWDHPSEHSWIVHHLVDGISSRRKGRDQALAAARALLATWADRAQQTASTGAAAEVLVTVTLPQAAGEEPYERGRKWLKGLGAWGLGVLVTSLVDADWGRGTVTVRVPELIAGRLIEERSPLASTPHQAVTGATAAVDGERSAAAEDEPMGPGIFDDTPIADRRPVTAGHLQALRAASGNADQLYLVFSAEQGAQVLPLSALEERCRQGWQGIIIAGASDLPGHLVQPEKNPTAPEADDAPGQEHPSAARDHDRRDQSFGEHLGVAAGPRVMERRTYSDRDREHHPRCLAMARGVKDLRTLDGGYDQNGHRSAALPYAVWHGLLAMSTIDLRPFRAPSEDRWDSASGIPLALLADVQIYTTNADPLVEGKGHSPDCRHAGDRGVSCRDDLLTLEQLLHKEDADWCGKCGGYAVRRLTPAQMAYYRAAHRLHNIAAKLRAERPPTHYTLDTGALVSELDELAAKRLEDLEDSALARVADTWRWKRIVDDLSVKARGWNRHQTPR
;
A
#
# COMPACT_ATOMS: atom_id res chain seq x y z
N MET A 1 -31.79 33.69 -31.02
CA MET A 1 -31.90 32.83 -32.22
C MET A 1 -30.60 32.05 -32.32
N SER A 2 -30.76 30.73 -32.42
CA SER A 2 -29.78 29.63 -32.52
C SER A 2 -28.38 29.95 -33.09
N VAL A 3 -27.33 29.67 -32.32
CA VAL A 3 -26.29 28.61 -32.50
C VAL A 3 -25.09 28.97 -31.61
N ALA A 4 -24.88 28.24 -30.51
CA ALA A 4 -23.57 28.01 -29.85
C ALA A 4 -23.78 27.24 -28.54
N ALA A 5 -23.86 25.92 -28.65
CA ALA A 5 -23.69 24.98 -27.53
C ALA A 5 -23.01 23.73 -28.09
N SER A 6 -22.11 23.15 -27.28
CA SER A 6 -21.40 21.86 -27.49
C SER A 6 -20.11 21.87 -28.31
N ARG A 7 -18.98 22.15 -27.64
CA ARG A 7 -17.66 21.55 -27.94
C ARG A 7 -16.88 21.31 -26.64
N LEU A 8 -17.44 20.47 -25.78
CA LEU A 8 -16.74 19.81 -24.66
C LEU A 8 -17.35 18.41 -24.52
N SER A 9 -16.98 17.53 -25.45
CA SER A 9 -17.17 16.08 -25.38
C SER A 9 -16.34 15.49 -26.50
N GLY A 10 -15.11 15.06 -26.17
CA GLY A 10 -14.33 14.19 -27.04
C GLY A 10 -15.02 12.85 -27.15
N THR A 11 -15.98 12.75 -28.05
CA THR A 11 -16.54 11.48 -28.52
C THR A 11 -15.45 10.75 -29.30
N MET A 12 -14.87 9.72 -28.69
CA MET A 12 -14.13 8.67 -29.39
C MET A 12 -15.00 8.13 -30.53
N VAL A 13 -14.66 8.48 -31.76
CA VAL A 13 -15.20 7.84 -32.94
C VAL A 13 -14.53 6.48 -33.08
N TRP A 14 -15.29 5.43 -32.77
CA TRP A 14 -14.93 4.04 -33.03
C TRP A 14 -14.94 3.77 -34.54
N GLY A 15 -13.77 3.86 -35.17
CA GLY A 15 -13.62 3.48 -36.57
C GLY A 15 -12.23 3.78 -37.12
N GLY A 16 -11.25 2.91 -36.87
CA GLY A 16 -10.03 2.84 -37.70
C GLY A 16 -8.68 2.81 -36.97
N LEU A 17 -8.60 3.18 -35.69
CA LEU A 17 -7.33 3.30 -34.95
C LEU A 17 -7.37 2.53 -33.62
N VAL A 18 -7.26 1.19 -33.66
CA VAL A 18 -7.06 0.37 -32.45
C VAL A 18 -6.16 -0.83 -32.78
N LEU A 19 -4.90 -0.57 -33.15
CA LEU A 19 -3.89 -1.62 -33.37
C LEU A 19 -2.51 -1.34 -32.74
N GLY A 20 -2.28 -0.15 -32.14
CA GLY A 20 -0.96 0.22 -31.62
C GLY A 20 -0.56 -0.42 -30.28
N TYR A 21 -1.49 -1.08 -29.58
CA TYR A 21 -1.30 -1.48 -28.17
C TYR A 21 -1.46 -2.99 -27.92
N ALA A 22 -1.55 -3.78 -28.99
CA ALA A 22 -1.71 -5.22 -28.92
C ALA A 22 -0.36 -5.93 -29.08
N LEU A 23 -0.13 -7.00 -28.32
CA LEU A 23 1.03 -7.86 -28.46
C LEU A 23 1.11 -8.43 -29.88
N THR A 24 2.24 -8.19 -30.56
CA THR A 24 2.50 -8.65 -31.93
C THR A 24 3.59 -9.72 -31.99
N PRO A 25 3.64 -10.55 -33.05
CA PRO A 25 4.62 -11.64 -33.17
C PRO A 25 6.09 -11.21 -33.18
N ASP A 26 6.37 -9.94 -33.50
CA ASP A 26 7.72 -9.38 -33.52
C ASP A 26 8.24 -8.97 -32.13
N VAL A 27 7.37 -8.92 -31.11
CA VAL A 27 7.78 -8.60 -29.74
C VAL A 27 8.61 -9.77 -29.18
N PRO A 28 9.87 -9.55 -28.77
CA PRO A 28 10.70 -10.62 -28.21
C PRO A 28 10.17 -11.08 -26.84
N LEU A 29 9.77 -12.34 -26.75
CA LEU A 29 9.32 -12.94 -25.48
C LEU A 29 10.48 -13.28 -24.53
N GLY A 30 11.71 -13.30 -25.06
CA GLY A 30 12.93 -13.55 -24.30
C GLY A 30 12.87 -14.89 -23.55
N PRO A 31 13.19 -14.93 -22.25
CA PRO A 31 13.22 -16.17 -21.49
C PRO A 31 11.83 -16.79 -21.28
N PHE A 32 10.74 -16.07 -21.56
CA PHE A 32 9.38 -16.62 -21.46
C PHE A 32 8.95 -17.39 -22.72
N GLU A 33 9.71 -17.33 -23.81
CA GLU A 33 9.41 -18.12 -25.00
C GLU A 33 9.37 -19.62 -24.67
N GLY A 34 8.35 -20.32 -25.17
CA GLY A 34 8.11 -21.74 -24.90
C GLY A 34 7.31 -22.03 -23.62
N THR A 35 7.06 -21.02 -22.77
CA THR A 35 6.25 -21.19 -21.55
C THR A 35 4.85 -21.70 -21.91
N ARG A 36 4.37 -22.72 -21.20
CA ARG A 36 3.04 -23.28 -21.47
C ARG A 36 1.94 -22.34 -20.95
N VAL A 37 1.05 -21.94 -21.85
CA VAL A 37 -0.10 -21.09 -21.54
C VAL A 37 -1.41 -21.80 -21.87
N THR A 38 -2.44 -21.50 -21.08
CA THR A 38 -3.80 -22.00 -21.34
C THR A 38 -4.51 -21.01 -22.24
N VAL A 39 -5.01 -21.49 -23.39
CA VAL A 39 -5.78 -20.66 -24.32
C VAL A 39 -7.09 -21.32 -24.69
N PHE A 40 -8.04 -20.50 -25.12
CA PHE A 40 -9.38 -20.90 -25.51
C PHE A 40 -9.57 -20.62 -27.00
N ALA A 41 -10.21 -21.55 -27.70
CA ALA A 41 -10.43 -21.41 -29.14
C ALA A 41 -11.76 -22.02 -29.56
N ALA A 42 -12.35 -21.47 -30.62
CA ALA A 42 -13.43 -22.14 -31.33
C ALA A 42 -12.90 -23.39 -32.06
N GLY A 43 -13.79 -24.35 -32.35
CA GLY A 43 -13.44 -25.54 -33.13
C GLY A 43 -12.80 -25.18 -34.49
N GLY A 44 -11.61 -25.73 -34.76
CA GLY A 44 -10.86 -25.52 -36.01
C GLY A 44 -9.38 -25.23 -35.79
N LYS A 45 -8.51 -25.67 -36.71
CA LYS A 45 -7.05 -25.50 -36.58
C LYS A 45 -6.57 -24.06 -36.76
N GLN A 46 -7.36 -23.22 -37.45
CA GLN A 46 -7.04 -21.82 -37.78
C GLN A 46 -7.86 -20.81 -36.96
N SER A 47 -8.59 -21.26 -35.95
CA SER A 47 -9.36 -20.36 -35.11
C SER A 47 -8.43 -19.42 -34.34
N LYS A 48 -8.93 -18.20 -34.11
CA LYS A 48 -8.27 -17.24 -33.23
C LYS A 48 -8.23 -17.79 -31.80
N LEU A 49 -7.13 -17.49 -31.12
CA LEU A 49 -6.89 -17.87 -29.73
C LEU A 49 -7.33 -16.73 -28.81
N HIS A 50 -7.82 -17.11 -27.63
CA HIS A 50 -8.35 -16.21 -26.62
C HIS A 50 -7.71 -16.54 -25.26
N ALA A 51 -7.32 -15.52 -24.51
CA ALA A 51 -6.76 -15.68 -23.17
C ALA A 51 -7.80 -16.12 -22.13
N VAL A 52 -9.07 -15.76 -22.33
CA VAL A 52 -10.17 -16.07 -21.41
C VAL A 52 -11.37 -16.69 -22.14
N ARG A 53 -12.02 -17.65 -21.47
CA ARG A 53 -13.24 -18.32 -21.99
C ARG A 53 -14.41 -17.37 -22.20
N SER A 54 -14.50 -16.30 -21.40
CA SER A 54 -15.56 -15.30 -21.46
C SER A 54 -15.32 -14.17 -22.46
N CYS A 55 -14.26 -14.27 -23.28
CA CYS A 55 -13.94 -13.23 -24.27
C CYS A 55 -15.12 -12.97 -25.21
N GLY A 56 -15.61 -11.73 -25.32
CA GLY A 56 -16.74 -11.38 -26.18
C GLY A 56 -16.51 -11.63 -27.68
N TYR A 57 -15.24 -11.75 -28.10
CA TYR A 57 -14.86 -12.13 -29.47
C TYR A 57 -14.90 -13.64 -29.71
N LEU A 58 -14.97 -14.46 -28.66
CA LEU A 58 -15.15 -15.91 -28.75
C LEU A 58 -16.64 -16.21 -28.96
N ARG A 59 -17.11 -16.02 -30.19
CA ARG A 59 -18.53 -16.13 -30.57
C ARG A 59 -18.98 -17.58 -30.81
N THR A 60 -18.73 -18.49 -29.85
CA THR A 60 -19.16 -19.89 -29.92
C THR A 60 -19.51 -20.46 -28.54
N ARG A 61 -20.43 -21.43 -28.51
CA ARG A 61 -20.74 -22.21 -27.31
C ARG A 61 -19.78 -23.38 -27.11
N GLU A 62 -19.20 -23.90 -28.19
CA GLU A 62 -18.21 -24.97 -28.18
C GLU A 62 -16.81 -24.36 -28.11
N VAL A 63 -16.27 -24.32 -26.90
CA VAL A 63 -14.95 -23.76 -26.60
C VAL A 63 -14.00 -24.90 -26.23
N GLY A 64 -12.94 -25.07 -27.02
CA GLY A 64 -11.82 -25.94 -26.69
C GLY A 64 -10.87 -25.25 -25.71
N VAL A 65 -10.35 -26.00 -24.74
CA VAL A 65 -9.24 -25.59 -23.87
C VAL A 65 -7.96 -26.22 -24.42
N LEU A 66 -6.96 -25.41 -24.71
CA LEU A 66 -5.70 -25.84 -25.29
C LEU A 66 -4.55 -25.41 -24.38
N GLN A 67 -3.55 -26.27 -24.23
CA GLN A 67 -2.26 -25.93 -23.67
C GLN A 67 -1.28 -25.75 -24.83
N VAL A 68 -0.74 -24.56 -24.99
CA VAL A 68 0.19 -24.23 -26.08
C VAL A 68 1.47 -23.64 -25.52
N ALA A 69 2.59 -23.86 -26.22
CA ALA A 69 3.83 -23.16 -25.92
C ALA A 69 3.72 -21.71 -26.44
N LEU A 70 4.07 -20.74 -25.62
CA LEU A 70 4.02 -19.33 -25.99
C LEU A 70 5.16 -19.02 -26.99
N ASP A 71 4.79 -18.72 -28.24
CA ASP A 71 5.72 -18.35 -29.30
C ASP A 71 5.08 -17.29 -30.22
N ALA A 72 5.85 -16.77 -31.18
CA ALA A 72 5.40 -15.77 -32.14
C ALA A 72 4.16 -16.23 -32.95
N ALA A 73 4.05 -17.53 -33.26
CA ALA A 73 2.93 -18.08 -34.01
C ALA A 73 1.63 -18.10 -33.19
N VAL A 74 1.72 -18.42 -31.90
CA VAL A 74 0.61 -18.33 -30.95
C VAL A 74 0.17 -16.88 -30.78
N VAL A 75 1.11 -15.95 -30.62
CA VAL A 75 0.81 -14.51 -30.53
C VAL A 75 0.06 -14.01 -31.77
N GLY A 76 0.51 -14.38 -32.98
CA GLY A 76 -0.15 -13.97 -34.23
C GLY A 76 -1.57 -14.51 -34.41
N ARG A 77 -1.91 -15.59 -33.70
CA ARG A 77 -3.24 -16.20 -33.72
C ARG A 77 -4.19 -15.61 -32.70
N LEU A 78 -3.78 -14.66 -31.86
CA LEU A 78 -4.68 -14.03 -30.90
C LEU A 78 -5.75 -13.17 -31.55
N CYS A 79 -6.87 -13.03 -30.84
CA CYS A 79 -7.77 -11.93 -31.08
C CYS A 79 -7.16 -10.62 -30.54
N ALA A 80 -7.46 -9.50 -31.19
CA ALA A 80 -6.89 -8.19 -30.85
C ALA A 80 -7.13 -7.78 -29.39
N HIS A 81 -8.31 -8.09 -28.85
CA HIS A 81 -8.64 -7.77 -27.45
C HIS A 81 -7.79 -8.56 -26.45
N CYS A 82 -7.61 -9.87 -26.66
CA CYS A 82 -6.75 -10.67 -25.77
C CYS A 82 -5.26 -10.39 -25.98
N ALA A 83 -4.86 -9.92 -27.16
CA ALA A 83 -3.50 -9.46 -27.41
C ALA A 83 -3.18 -8.13 -26.71
N GLY A 84 -4.17 -7.25 -26.52
CA GLY A 84 -3.99 -5.98 -25.79
C GLY A 84 -4.07 -6.12 -24.28
N ASP A 85 -5.14 -6.72 -23.76
CA ASP A 85 -5.46 -6.71 -22.32
C ASP A 85 -5.80 -8.10 -21.76
N GLY A 86 -5.53 -9.17 -22.51
CA GLY A 86 -5.91 -10.52 -22.10
C GLY A 86 -5.06 -11.03 -20.94
N PRO A 87 -5.65 -11.58 -19.85
CA PRO A 87 -4.88 -12.25 -18.80
C PRO A 87 -4.60 -13.70 -19.23
N TRP A 88 -3.48 -13.93 -19.91
CA TRP A 88 -3.07 -15.26 -20.39
C TRP A 88 -2.66 -16.21 -19.29
N VAL A 89 -2.10 -15.61 -18.25
CA VAL A 89 -1.62 -16.23 -17.04
C VAL A 89 -2.07 -15.36 -15.87
N ARG A 90 -1.84 -15.84 -14.65
CA ARG A 90 -2.07 -15.03 -13.47
C ARG A 90 -1.14 -13.82 -13.48
N ARG A 91 -1.64 -12.65 -13.10
CA ARG A 91 -0.88 -11.39 -13.04
C ARG A 91 0.30 -11.41 -12.08
N GLU A 92 0.26 -12.29 -11.09
CA GLU A 92 1.25 -12.40 -10.01
C GLU A 92 2.46 -13.28 -10.41
N THR A 93 2.44 -13.88 -11.60
CA THR A 93 3.57 -14.64 -12.13
C THR A 93 4.55 -13.74 -12.88
N GLY A 94 5.79 -14.19 -13.10
CA GLY A 94 6.77 -13.44 -13.90
C GLY A 94 6.27 -13.13 -15.31
N LEU A 95 5.67 -14.14 -15.98
CA LEU A 95 5.04 -13.95 -17.28
C LEU A 95 3.82 -13.00 -17.22
N GLY A 96 3.05 -13.03 -16.14
CA GLY A 96 1.91 -12.12 -15.94
C GLY A 96 2.35 -10.67 -15.85
N ILE A 97 3.36 -10.40 -15.01
CA ILE A 97 3.95 -9.07 -14.86
C ILE A 97 4.55 -8.60 -16.19
N PHE A 98 5.24 -9.47 -16.93
CA PHE A 98 5.78 -9.16 -18.26
C PHE A 98 4.68 -8.78 -19.26
N LEU A 99 3.61 -9.57 -19.36
CA LEU A 99 2.52 -9.30 -20.30
C LEU A 99 1.73 -8.04 -19.92
N ASP A 100 1.48 -7.82 -18.63
CA ASP A 100 0.83 -6.60 -18.13
C ASP A 100 1.72 -5.36 -18.36
N ALA A 101 3.04 -5.49 -18.25
CA ALA A 101 3.98 -4.41 -18.55
C ALA A 101 4.07 -4.08 -20.05
N LEU A 102 3.75 -5.02 -20.93
CA LEU A 102 3.73 -4.80 -22.38
C LEU A 102 2.40 -4.25 -22.89
N GLY A 103 1.29 -4.85 -22.45
CA GLY A 103 -0.07 -4.61 -22.95
C GLY A 103 -0.75 -3.36 -22.38
N GLY A 104 -1.98 -3.09 -22.81
CA GLY A 104 -2.79 -1.96 -22.34
C GLY A 104 -2.09 -0.60 -22.48
N LEU A 105 -1.84 0.08 -21.37
CA LEU A 105 -1.07 1.34 -21.30
C LEU A 105 0.43 1.12 -20.97
N GLY A 106 0.91 -0.11 -21.08
CA GLY A 106 2.30 -0.52 -20.89
C GLY A 106 3.20 -0.15 -22.08
N LEU A 107 4.32 -0.86 -22.23
CA LEU A 107 5.40 -0.53 -23.17
C LEU A 107 4.91 -0.28 -24.60
N LEU A 108 3.97 -1.09 -25.11
CA LEU A 108 3.47 -0.92 -26.48
C LEU A 108 2.78 0.44 -26.67
N TYR A 109 1.99 0.86 -25.69
CA TYR A 109 1.39 2.19 -25.66
C TYR A 109 2.43 3.29 -25.50
N GLN A 110 3.40 3.10 -24.61
CA GLN A 110 4.44 4.11 -24.38
C GLN A 110 5.34 4.31 -25.61
N LEU A 111 5.62 3.24 -26.38
CA LEU A 111 6.38 3.33 -27.63
C LEU A 111 5.58 3.93 -28.79
N GLY A 112 4.24 3.86 -28.72
CA GLY A 112 3.35 4.38 -29.75
C GLY A 112 2.78 5.78 -29.48
N SER A 113 3.01 6.33 -28.28
CA SER A 113 2.55 7.67 -27.87
C SER A 113 3.70 8.67 -27.87
N TYR A 114 3.38 9.96 -28.01
CA TYR A 114 4.38 11.04 -27.99
C TYR A 114 5.51 10.83 -29.00
N THR A 115 5.16 10.42 -30.22
CA THR A 115 6.12 10.21 -31.32
C THR A 115 6.18 11.39 -32.27
N GLY A 116 5.30 12.37 -32.10
CA GLY A 116 5.12 13.51 -33.00
C GLY A 116 4.36 13.16 -34.26
N GLU A 117 4.30 11.91 -34.72
CA GLU A 117 3.53 11.51 -35.91
C GLU A 117 2.12 11.03 -35.51
N GLY A 118 1.09 11.82 -35.80
CA GLY A 118 -0.31 11.46 -35.56
C GLY A 118 -0.95 12.07 -34.32
N ASP A 119 -0.23 12.92 -33.58
CA ASP A 119 -0.83 13.78 -32.55
C ASP A 119 -1.51 14.98 -33.23
N ASP A 120 -2.77 15.23 -32.88
CA ASP A 120 -3.62 16.27 -33.49
C ASP A 120 -3.14 17.71 -33.16
N GLU A 121 -2.23 17.87 -32.21
CA GLU A 121 -1.72 19.14 -31.68
C GLU A 121 -0.22 19.33 -32.00
N GLN A 122 0.10 19.57 -33.28
CA GLN A 122 1.45 20.00 -33.66
C GLN A 122 1.49 21.52 -33.79
N TRP A 123 2.36 22.16 -33.01
CA TRP A 123 2.65 23.59 -33.12
C TRP A 123 3.85 23.83 -34.02
N SER A 124 3.72 24.78 -34.94
CA SER A 124 4.84 25.19 -35.77
C SER A 124 5.87 25.97 -34.96
N GLN A 125 7.14 25.87 -35.33
CA GLN A 125 8.21 26.62 -34.67
C GLN A 125 7.98 28.14 -34.72
N GLU A 126 7.38 28.64 -35.81
CA GLU A 126 7.07 30.07 -35.99
C GLU A 126 6.00 30.55 -35.00
N GLU A 127 4.93 29.76 -34.78
CA GLU A 127 3.88 30.07 -33.79
C GLU A 127 4.46 30.12 -32.37
N VAL A 128 5.33 29.15 -32.03
CA VAL A 128 5.99 29.09 -30.72
C VAL A 128 6.89 30.30 -30.49
N GLU A 129 7.70 30.67 -31.48
CA GLU A 129 8.58 31.83 -31.40
C GLU A 129 7.81 33.15 -31.27
N ALA A 130 6.71 33.31 -32.03
CA ALA A 130 5.83 34.47 -31.95
C ALA A 130 5.18 34.60 -30.57
N ALA A 131 4.63 33.50 -30.03
CA ALA A 131 4.05 33.47 -28.70
C ALA A 131 5.08 33.75 -27.59
N ALA A 132 6.27 33.13 -27.69
CA ALA A 132 7.35 33.36 -26.72
C ALA A 132 7.88 34.81 -26.76
N ALA A 133 7.89 35.45 -27.94
CA ALA A 133 8.21 36.86 -28.08
C ALA A 133 7.13 37.76 -27.47
N LEU A 134 5.85 37.43 -27.68
CA LEU A 134 4.72 38.14 -27.10
C LEU A 134 4.74 38.11 -25.56
N LEU A 135 5.02 36.95 -24.96
CA LEU A 135 5.07 36.80 -23.51
C LEU A 135 6.28 37.50 -22.86
N ARG A 136 7.41 37.59 -23.58
CA ARG A 136 8.60 38.35 -23.14
C ARG A 136 8.44 39.87 -23.26
N GLY A 137 7.48 40.35 -24.06
CA GLY A 137 7.16 41.76 -24.15
C GLY A 137 6.55 42.29 -22.84
N ALA A 138 6.86 43.55 -22.49
CA ALA A 138 6.25 44.21 -21.33
C ALA A 138 4.72 44.27 -21.50
N PRO A 139 3.94 44.02 -20.43
CA PRO A 139 2.50 44.26 -20.46
C PRO A 139 2.22 45.70 -20.87
N ARG A 140 1.32 45.92 -21.82
CA ARG A 140 0.94 47.28 -22.25
C ARG A 140 0.24 47.97 -21.08
N ASP A 141 0.57 49.24 -20.85
CA ASP A 141 0.00 50.05 -19.75
C ASP A 141 -1.54 50.10 -19.93
N PRO A 142 -2.36 49.67 -18.96
CA PRO A 142 -3.82 49.58 -19.08
C PRO A 142 -4.55 50.94 -19.24
N GLY A 143 -3.82 52.02 -19.52
CA GLY A 143 -4.33 53.37 -19.72
C GLY A 143 -4.22 53.90 -21.16
N SER A 144 -3.91 53.06 -22.16
CA SER A 144 -4.02 53.49 -23.56
C SER A 144 -5.47 53.39 -24.05
N ASP A 145 -6.10 54.54 -24.31
CA ASP A 145 -7.49 54.74 -24.76
C ASP A 145 -7.82 54.15 -26.16
N GLU A 146 -7.44 52.90 -26.44
CA GLU A 146 -7.85 52.14 -27.62
C GLU A 146 -8.55 50.84 -27.15
N ASP A 147 -9.79 50.98 -26.66
CA ASP A 147 -10.59 49.90 -26.06
C ASP A 147 -10.77 48.66 -26.97
N ASP A 148 -10.82 48.82 -28.30
CA ASP A 148 -10.97 47.68 -29.23
C ASP A 148 -9.65 46.92 -29.49
N ALA A 149 -8.49 47.58 -29.34
CA ALA A 149 -7.17 46.95 -29.54
C ALA A 149 -6.60 46.34 -28.24
N ALA A 150 -7.12 46.76 -27.09
CA ALA A 150 -6.77 46.21 -25.78
C ALA A 150 -7.32 44.79 -25.58
N ASP A 151 -8.54 44.53 -26.05
CA ASP A 151 -9.18 43.21 -25.99
C ASP A 151 -8.46 42.19 -26.89
N ASP A 152 -8.15 42.55 -28.16
CA ASP A 152 -7.42 41.68 -29.10
C ASP A 152 -6.01 41.29 -28.60
N VAL A 153 -5.31 42.21 -27.91
CA VAL A 153 -3.98 41.95 -27.33
C VAL A 153 -4.07 41.07 -26.08
N GLY A 154 -5.14 41.22 -25.29
CA GLY A 154 -5.44 40.34 -24.15
C GLY A 154 -5.69 38.90 -24.60
N GLU A 155 -6.54 38.72 -25.62
CA GLU A 155 -6.84 37.40 -26.20
C GLU A 155 -5.59 36.72 -26.77
N ALA A 156 -4.75 37.47 -27.51
CA ALA A 156 -3.50 36.95 -28.06
C ALA A 156 -2.50 36.53 -26.96
N ARG A 157 -2.45 37.27 -25.84
CA ARG A 157 -1.60 36.90 -24.70
C ARG A 157 -2.12 35.65 -23.99
N GLU A 158 -3.42 35.54 -23.77
CA GLU A 158 -4.03 34.32 -23.21
C GLU A 158 -3.79 33.10 -24.11
N GLU A 159 -3.87 33.27 -25.43
CA GLU A 159 -3.55 32.21 -26.39
C GLU A 159 -2.08 31.79 -26.32
N ALA A 160 -1.16 32.75 -26.20
CA ALA A 160 0.26 32.46 -25.98
C ALA A 160 0.53 31.76 -24.63
N GLU A 161 -0.19 32.13 -23.56
CA GLU A 161 -0.11 31.45 -22.26
C GLU A 161 -0.64 30.01 -22.34
N ARG A 162 -1.78 29.79 -23.02
CA ARG A 162 -2.32 28.45 -23.30
C ARG A 162 -1.34 27.61 -24.12
N LEU A 163 -0.70 28.20 -25.13
CA LEU A 163 0.32 27.53 -25.94
C LEU A 163 1.53 27.11 -25.11
N ARG A 164 2.05 28.01 -24.26
CA ARG A 164 3.12 27.71 -23.31
C ARG A 164 2.75 26.55 -22.39
N GLU A 165 1.55 26.57 -21.81
CA GLU A 165 1.06 25.52 -20.92
C GLU A 165 0.90 24.18 -21.63
N GLY A 166 0.34 24.19 -22.85
CA GLY A 166 0.19 22.99 -23.69
C GLY A 166 1.53 22.35 -24.02
N ILE A 167 2.52 23.12 -24.47
CA ILE A 167 3.86 22.60 -24.78
C ILE A 167 4.56 22.02 -23.55
N LEU A 168 4.44 22.68 -22.40
CA LEU A 168 5.02 22.19 -21.15
C LEU A 168 4.32 20.93 -20.64
N GLU A 169 3.00 20.82 -20.78
CA GLU A 169 2.25 19.61 -20.45
C GLU A 169 2.61 18.46 -21.40
N GLU A 170 2.74 18.73 -22.69
CA GLU A 170 3.14 17.76 -23.71
C GLU A 170 4.56 17.25 -23.47
N TRP A 171 5.51 18.14 -23.14
CA TRP A 171 6.87 17.76 -22.76
C TRP A 171 6.88 16.86 -21.51
N ARG A 172 6.09 17.20 -20.48
CA ARG A 172 5.97 16.35 -19.28
C ARG A 172 5.38 14.98 -19.62
N GLY A 173 4.36 14.93 -20.48
CA GLY A 173 3.74 13.70 -20.96
C GLY A 173 4.75 12.82 -21.70
N ALA A 174 5.49 13.40 -22.65
CA ALA A 174 6.54 12.73 -23.40
C ALA A 174 7.67 12.21 -22.50
N ALA A 175 8.15 13.02 -21.54
CA ALA A 175 9.19 12.60 -20.58
C ALA A 175 8.70 11.47 -19.67
N THR A 176 7.47 11.57 -19.16
CA THR A 176 6.83 10.53 -18.34
C THR A 176 6.69 9.22 -19.10
N SER A 177 6.20 9.30 -20.33
CA SER A 177 6.03 8.14 -21.18
C SER A 177 7.39 7.48 -21.54
N LEU A 178 8.46 8.28 -21.71
CA LEU A 178 9.81 7.76 -21.93
C LEU A 178 10.36 7.06 -20.67
N HIS A 179 10.18 7.66 -19.50
CA HIS A 179 10.50 7.05 -18.20
C HIS A 179 9.83 5.71 -18.01
N GLN A 180 8.53 5.61 -18.28
CA GLN A 180 7.78 4.34 -18.17
C GLN A 180 8.29 3.26 -19.13
N ALA A 181 8.63 3.66 -20.37
CA ALA A 181 9.20 2.75 -21.35
C ALA A 181 10.57 2.22 -20.88
N GLU A 182 11.47 3.10 -20.45
CA GLU A 182 12.80 2.71 -19.98
C GLU A 182 12.76 1.92 -18.67
N GLN A 183 11.83 2.23 -17.74
CA GLN A 183 11.61 1.40 -16.55
C GLN A 183 11.23 -0.04 -16.91
N THR A 184 10.40 -0.20 -17.93
CA THR A 184 10.03 -1.53 -18.42
C THR A 184 11.23 -2.25 -19.02
N LEU A 185 12.10 -1.54 -19.74
CA LEU A 185 13.33 -2.11 -20.31
C LEU A 185 14.37 -2.48 -19.24
N LEU A 186 14.44 -1.74 -18.14
CA LEU A 186 15.27 -2.12 -16.98
C LEU A 186 14.79 -3.45 -16.37
N ALA A 187 13.47 -3.67 -16.30
CA ALA A 187 12.90 -4.92 -15.81
C ALA A 187 13.08 -6.09 -16.81
N PHE A 188 13.06 -5.79 -18.12
CA PHE A 188 13.09 -6.77 -19.21
C PHE A 188 14.14 -6.41 -20.30
N PRO A 189 15.46 -6.57 -20.02
CA PRO A 189 16.52 -6.03 -20.88
C PRO A 189 16.57 -6.60 -22.30
N TRP A 190 16.05 -7.81 -22.54
CA TRP A 190 16.04 -8.41 -23.88
C TRP A 190 15.14 -7.66 -24.88
N LEU A 191 14.26 -6.77 -24.40
CA LEU A 191 13.43 -5.92 -25.24
C LEU A 191 14.19 -4.70 -25.79
N GLU A 192 15.35 -4.35 -25.23
CA GLU A 192 16.06 -3.09 -25.51
C GLU A 192 16.35 -2.92 -27.00
N GLN A 193 16.93 -3.94 -27.63
CA GLN A 193 17.29 -3.88 -29.06
C GLN A 193 16.05 -3.70 -29.97
N TRP A 194 14.92 -4.32 -29.61
CA TRP A 194 13.67 -4.21 -30.36
C TRP A 194 12.99 -2.85 -30.16
N ALA A 195 13.02 -2.31 -28.94
CA ALA A 195 12.41 -1.02 -28.61
C ALA A 195 13.23 0.19 -29.09
N ARG A 196 14.56 0.06 -29.21
CA ARG A 196 15.50 1.16 -29.47
C ARG A 196 15.11 2.06 -30.67
N PRO A 197 14.71 1.54 -31.84
CA PRO A 197 14.34 2.41 -32.96
C PRO A 197 13.16 3.33 -32.64
N ARG A 198 12.17 2.85 -31.88
CA ARG A 198 11.00 3.65 -31.46
C ARG A 198 11.36 4.64 -30.36
N LEU A 199 12.21 4.23 -29.41
CA LEU A 199 12.74 5.13 -28.38
C LEU A 199 13.52 6.30 -28.98
N LEU A 200 14.35 6.07 -30.00
CA LEU A 200 15.10 7.14 -30.67
C LEU A 200 14.18 8.20 -31.31
N VAL A 201 13.02 7.80 -31.83
CA VAL A 201 12.01 8.75 -32.35
C VAL A 201 11.45 9.59 -31.20
N LYS A 202 11.13 8.95 -30.09
CA LYS A 202 10.58 9.59 -28.88
C LYS A 202 11.58 10.53 -28.20
N GLU A 203 12.84 10.13 -28.08
CA GLU A 203 13.94 10.96 -27.58
C GLU A 203 14.11 12.24 -28.43
N ARG A 204 14.03 12.11 -29.76
CA ARG A 204 14.08 13.27 -30.67
C ARG A 204 12.88 14.19 -30.51
N TYR A 205 11.68 13.64 -30.40
CA TYR A 205 10.47 14.43 -30.19
C TYR A 205 10.51 15.17 -28.84
N LEU A 206 10.90 14.48 -27.78
CA LEU A 206 11.11 15.08 -26.45
C LEU A 206 12.15 16.21 -26.50
N ALA A 207 13.24 16.03 -27.24
CA ALA A 207 14.26 17.07 -27.41
C ALA A 207 13.74 18.29 -28.21
N ALA A 208 12.87 18.07 -29.21
CA ALA A 208 12.21 19.14 -29.96
C ALA A 208 11.26 19.94 -29.06
N LEU A 209 10.38 19.26 -28.32
CA LEU A 209 9.50 19.87 -27.31
C LEU A 209 10.30 20.62 -26.24
N ARG A 210 11.45 20.08 -25.82
CA ARG A 210 12.34 20.76 -24.86
C ARG A 210 12.84 22.09 -25.43
N GLY A 211 13.25 22.09 -26.69
CA GLY A 211 13.67 23.31 -27.39
C GLY A 211 12.57 24.36 -27.47
N GLN A 212 11.34 23.95 -27.78
CA GLN A 212 10.17 24.83 -27.81
C GLN A 212 9.82 25.37 -26.40
N ALA A 213 9.74 24.48 -25.41
CA ALA A 213 9.47 24.84 -24.02
C ALA A 213 10.48 25.86 -23.47
N ALA A 214 11.77 25.67 -23.78
CA ALA A 214 12.84 26.56 -23.34
C ALA A 214 12.69 28.00 -23.87
N LEU A 215 11.97 28.24 -24.97
CA LEU A 215 11.73 29.59 -25.48
C LEU A 215 10.83 30.42 -24.56
N PHE A 216 9.98 29.78 -23.76
CA PHE A 216 9.06 30.44 -22.82
C PHE A 216 9.64 30.66 -21.43
N VAL A 217 10.82 30.11 -21.16
CA VAL A 217 11.47 30.20 -19.85
C VAL A 217 12.51 31.30 -19.89
N ASP A 218 12.43 32.25 -18.96
CA ASP A 218 13.45 33.28 -18.80
C ASP A 218 14.59 32.77 -17.90
N PRO A 219 15.82 32.59 -18.42
CA PRO A 219 16.96 32.15 -17.61
C PRO A 219 17.31 33.15 -16.49
N ALA A 220 17.10 34.46 -16.72
CA ALA A 220 17.33 35.47 -15.68
C ALA A 220 16.30 35.33 -14.56
N GLY A 221 15.02 35.16 -14.92
CA GLY A 221 13.94 34.84 -13.99
C GLY A 221 14.20 33.58 -13.16
N LEU A 222 14.73 32.50 -13.75
CA LEU A 222 15.12 31.28 -13.00
C LEU A 222 16.18 31.55 -11.93
N LEU A 223 17.19 32.37 -12.25
CA LEU A 223 18.24 32.77 -11.31
C LEU A 223 17.69 33.67 -10.20
N THR A 224 16.83 34.62 -10.55
CA THR A 224 16.20 35.51 -9.59
C THR A 224 15.27 34.73 -8.64
N ALA A 225 14.49 33.78 -9.15
CA ALA A 225 13.68 32.89 -8.34
C ALA A 225 14.53 32.01 -7.40
N ALA A 226 15.71 31.55 -7.85
CA ALA A 226 16.67 30.85 -6.99
C ALA A 226 17.21 31.77 -5.88
N ALA A 227 17.55 33.03 -6.21
CA ALA A 227 17.96 34.03 -5.24
C ALA A 227 16.88 34.29 -4.18
N VAL A 228 15.61 34.44 -4.60
CA VAL A 228 14.46 34.64 -3.71
C VAL A 228 14.27 33.47 -2.75
N ALA A 229 14.38 32.23 -3.25
CA ALA A 229 14.23 31.03 -2.43
C ALA A 229 15.29 30.96 -1.31
N LEU A 230 16.52 31.34 -1.63
CA LEU A 230 17.67 31.35 -0.70
C LEU A 230 17.75 32.64 0.15
N MET A 231 16.86 33.61 -0.07
CA MET A 231 16.91 34.90 0.61
C MET A 231 16.47 34.78 2.07
N GLU A 232 17.31 35.28 2.98
CA GLU A 232 16.95 35.41 4.39
C GLU A 232 15.80 36.38 4.60
N ALA A 233 15.02 36.16 5.66
CA ALA A 233 13.91 37.05 6.00
C ALA A 233 14.42 38.48 6.28
N PRO A 234 13.91 39.51 5.58
CA PRO A 234 14.37 40.88 5.73
C PRO A 234 13.93 41.46 7.08
N GLN A 235 14.63 42.51 7.53
CA GLN A 235 14.16 43.33 8.64
C GLN A 235 12.86 44.05 8.24
N LEU A 236 11.80 43.88 9.03
CA LEU A 236 10.46 44.39 8.72
C LEU A 236 10.21 45.72 9.44
N PRO A 237 9.73 46.77 8.75
CA PRO A 237 9.46 48.09 9.33
C PRO A 237 8.14 48.10 10.14
N GLY A 238 8.14 47.45 11.30
CA GLY A 238 6.96 47.35 12.17
C GLY A 238 6.48 48.67 12.78
N GLU A 239 7.36 49.69 12.80
CA GLU A 239 7.13 51.00 13.41
C GLU A 239 6.90 52.13 12.39
N ASP A 240 6.89 51.82 11.08
CA ASP A 240 6.68 52.82 10.04
C ASP A 240 5.22 53.35 10.06
N GLU A 241 5.10 54.67 10.09
CA GLU A 241 3.83 55.40 10.15
C GLU A 241 2.88 55.02 8.99
N ALA A 242 3.44 54.63 7.84
CA ALA A 242 2.67 54.21 6.67
C ALA A 242 1.82 52.95 6.91
N PHE A 243 2.18 52.11 7.90
CA PHE A 243 1.47 50.86 8.21
C PHE A 243 0.54 50.95 9.42
N THR A 244 0.43 52.12 10.07
CA THR A 244 -0.41 52.32 11.28
C THR A 244 -1.88 51.94 11.09
N VAL A 245 -2.41 52.00 9.86
CA VAL A 245 -3.77 51.57 9.51
C VAL A 245 -4.02 50.07 9.77
N LEU A 246 -2.97 49.25 9.82
CA LEU A 246 -3.02 47.79 9.96
C LEU A 246 -3.20 47.32 11.41
N GLY A 247 -3.01 48.19 12.42
CA GLY A 247 -3.21 47.86 13.83
C GLY A 247 -2.00 48.21 14.71
N THR A 248 -1.77 47.39 15.74
CA THR A 248 -0.62 47.55 16.65
C THR A 248 0.70 47.20 15.94
N THR A 249 1.85 47.61 16.49
CA THR A 249 3.18 47.22 15.98
C THR A 249 3.30 45.70 15.80
N ALA A 250 2.76 44.91 16.74
CA ALA A 250 2.75 43.45 16.64
C ALA A 250 1.89 42.95 15.46
N ASP A 251 0.75 43.58 15.18
CA ASP A 251 -0.10 43.27 14.03
C ASP A 251 0.58 43.61 12.71
N ILE A 252 1.25 44.78 12.65
CA ILE A 252 2.02 45.23 11.50
C ILE A 252 3.12 44.22 11.19
N THR A 253 3.97 43.88 12.16
CA THR A 253 5.06 42.92 11.97
C THR A 253 4.55 41.56 11.52
N ARG A 254 3.45 41.06 12.10
CA ARG A 254 2.83 39.78 11.71
C ARG A 254 2.34 39.81 10.26
N ARG A 255 1.63 40.87 9.86
CA ARG A 255 1.11 41.03 8.50
C ARG A 255 2.23 41.21 7.47
N LEU A 256 3.26 42.00 7.78
CA LEU A 256 4.44 42.15 6.92
C LEU A 256 5.24 40.84 6.78
N ARG A 257 5.33 40.03 7.85
CA ARG A 257 5.96 38.69 7.78
C ARG A 257 5.16 37.75 6.90
N SER A 258 3.83 37.79 6.98
CA SER A 258 2.96 37.02 6.09
C SER A 258 3.07 37.49 4.64
N LEU A 259 3.18 38.80 4.41
CA LEU A 259 3.38 39.39 3.09
C LEU A 259 4.71 38.92 2.49
N TRP A 260 5.80 39.03 3.24
CA TRP A 260 7.12 38.51 2.87
C TRP A 260 7.06 37.02 2.50
N GLY A 261 6.52 36.18 3.38
CA GLY A 261 6.48 34.73 3.14
C GLY A 261 5.62 34.34 1.95
N ARG A 262 4.53 35.07 1.66
CA ARG A 262 3.72 34.85 0.47
C ARG A 262 4.46 35.29 -0.79
N TRP A 263 5.00 36.51 -0.79
CA TRP A 263 5.80 37.02 -1.92
C TRP A 263 6.99 36.11 -2.24
N GLN A 264 7.75 35.69 -1.22
CA GLN A 264 8.89 34.79 -1.39
C GLN A 264 8.47 33.45 -2.02
N ARG A 265 7.34 32.86 -1.60
CA ARG A 265 6.85 31.61 -2.19
C ARG A 265 6.44 31.78 -3.65
N GLU A 266 5.66 32.81 -3.98
CA GLU A 266 5.19 33.04 -5.35
C GLU A 266 6.35 33.39 -6.29
N ALA A 267 7.20 34.34 -5.90
CA ALA A 267 8.35 34.75 -6.70
C ALA A 267 9.45 33.67 -6.82
N ALA A 268 9.46 32.68 -5.92
CA ALA A 268 10.31 31.51 -6.07
C ALA A 268 9.66 30.39 -6.91
N ALA A 269 8.34 30.37 -7.10
CA ALA A 269 7.64 29.21 -7.64
C ALA A 269 7.82 29.01 -9.16
N GLY A 270 8.10 30.09 -9.90
CA GLY A 270 8.22 30.09 -11.37
C GLY A 270 9.51 30.71 -11.87
N TRP A 271 9.47 31.24 -13.08
CA TRP A 271 10.58 31.96 -13.74
C TRP A 271 10.15 33.37 -14.19
N ASP A 272 9.00 33.84 -13.71
CA ASP A 272 8.52 35.19 -13.99
C ASP A 272 9.32 36.22 -13.16
N HIS A 273 9.33 37.47 -13.61
CA HIS A 273 10.05 38.51 -12.90
C HIS A 273 9.38 38.81 -11.54
N PRO A 274 10.11 38.97 -10.42
CA PRO A 274 9.49 39.13 -9.09
C PRO A 274 8.52 40.32 -8.95
N SER A 275 8.62 41.32 -9.83
CA SER A 275 7.72 42.47 -9.88
C SER A 275 6.31 42.11 -10.39
N GLU A 276 6.15 41.02 -11.12
CA GLU A 276 4.84 40.55 -11.61
C GLU A 276 3.94 40.09 -10.46
N HIS A 277 4.53 39.75 -9.31
CA HIS A 277 3.82 39.39 -8.09
C HIS A 277 3.46 40.59 -7.19
N SER A 278 3.47 41.82 -7.74
CA SER A 278 3.15 43.04 -7.00
C SER A 278 1.70 43.08 -6.48
N TRP A 279 0.78 42.32 -7.09
CA TRP A 279 -0.62 42.19 -6.66
C TRP A 279 -0.77 41.62 -5.24
N ILE A 280 0.23 40.88 -4.74
CA ILE A 280 0.23 40.27 -3.40
C ILE A 280 0.05 41.33 -2.29
N VAL A 281 0.40 42.59 -2.53
CA VAL A 281 0.20 43.69 -1.56
C VAL A 281 -1.26 43.84 -1.13
N HIS A 282 -2.23 43.43 -1.95
CA HIS A 282 -3.64 43.50 -1.60
C HIS A 282 -4.00 42.63 -0.40
N HIS A 283 -3.30 41.50 -0.19
CA HIS A 283 -3.48 40.65 0.99
C HIS A 283 -3.10 41.33 2.30
N LEU A 284 -2.25 42.35 2.26
CA LEU A 284 -1.86 43.10 3.46
C LEU A 284 -3.07 43.81 4.09
N VAL A 285 -3.97 44.32 3.25
CA VAL A 285 -5.15 45.10 3.63
C VAL A 285 -6.43 44.29 3.60
N ASP A 286 -6.35 42.95 3.54
CA ASP A 286 -7.51 42.08 3.66
C ASP A 286 -8.25 42.36 4.98
N GLY A 287 -9.57 42.59 4.86
CA GLY A 287 -10.45 43.00 5.96
C GLY A 287 -10.48 44.52 6.25
N ILE A 288 -9.75 45.34 5.49
CA ILE A 288 -9.76 46.80 5.63
C ILE A 288 -10.60 47.43 4.51
N SER A 289 -11.59 48.24 4.88
CA SER A 289 -12.43 48.97 3.92
C SER A 289 -11.60 49.85 2.99
N SER A 290 -11.93 49.83 1.69
CA SER A 290 -11.33 50.70 0.67
C SER A 290 -11.43 52.19 1.00
N ARG A 291 -12.42 52.59 1.83
CA ARG A 291 -12.63 53.98 2.26
C ARG A 291 -11.83 54.39 3.51
N ARG A 292 -11.06 53.47 4.12
CA ARG A 292 -10.31 53.77 5.35
C ARG A 292 -9.08 54.62 5.03
N LYS A 293 -8.97 55.78 5.68
CA LYS A 293 -7.81 56.68 5.58
C LYS A 293 -6.53 55.92 5.97
N GLY A 294 -5.49 56.03 5.13
CA GLY A 294 -4.19 55.35 5.31
C GLY A 294 -4.05 54.02 4.58
N ARG A 295 -5.13 53.44 4.01
CA ARG A 295 -5.05 52.19 3.23
C ARG A 295 -4.14 52.31 2.01
N ASP A 296 -4.30 53.36 1.21
CA ASP A 296 -3.51 53.51 -0.03
C ASP A 296 -2.05 53.86 0.27
N GLN A 297 -1.80 54.55 1.39
CA GLN A 297 -0.45 54.79 1.90
C GLN A 297 0.24 53.47 2.31
N ALA A 298 -0.47 52.58 3.01
CA ALA A 298 0.04 51.26 3.34
C ALA A 298 0.30 50.39 2.09
N LEU A 299 -0.57 50.45 1.08
CA LEU A 299 -0.36 49.76 -0.19
C LEU A 299 0.85 50.31 -0.96
N ALA A 300 1.03 51.63 -1.01
CA ALA A 300 2.19 52.25 -1.64
C ALA A 300 3.50 51.87 -0.95
N ALA A 301 3.53 51.91 0.39
CA ALA A 301 4.68 51.48 1.18
C ALA A 301 4.97 49.98 1.00
N ALA A 302 3.93 49.13 0.94
CA ALA A 302 4.09 47.71 0.66
C ALA A 302 4.68 47.44 -0.74
N ARG A 303 4.25 48.18 -1.77
CA ARG A 303 4.83 48.07 -3.12
C ARG A 303 6.31 48.47 -3.14
N ALA A 304 6.68 49.53 -2.41
CA ALA A 304 8.09 49.93 -2.28
C ALA A 304 8.94 48.85 -1.59
N LEU A 305 8.39 48.16 -0.58
CA LEU A 305 9.05 47.02 0.07
C LEU A 305 9.26 45.86 -0.91
N LEU A 306 8.22 45.46 -1.65
CA LEU A 306 8.32 44.40 -2.65
C LEU A 306 9.34 44.74 -3.74
N ALA A 307 9.37 45.98 -4.23
CA ALA A 307 10.37 46.44 -5.18
C ALA A 307 11.80 46.34 -4.62
N THR A 308 12.01 46.75 -3.36
CA THR A 308 13.31 46.64 -2.69
C THR A 308 13.75 45.17 -2.57
N TRP A 309 12.83 44.26 -2.27
CA TRP A 309 13.12 42.82 -2.19
C TRP A 309 13.44 42.23 -3.57
N ALA A 310 12.69 42.62 -4.60
CA ALA A 310 12.94 42.23 -5.98
C ALA A 310 14.31 42.70 -6.47
N ASP A 311 14.67 43.96 -6.22
CA ASP A 311 15.98 44.53 -6.59
C ASP A 311 17.12 43.78 -5.91
N ARG A 312 16.98 43.44 -4.62
CA ARG A 312 17.97 42.65 -3.88
C ARG A 312 18.14 41.25 -4.46
N ALA A 313 17.03 40.59 -4.83
CA ALA A 313 17.09 39.28 -5.47
C ALA A 313 17.79 39.36 -6.84
N GLN A 314 17.47 40.38 -7.65
CA GLN A 314 18.06 40.60 -8.97
C GLN A 314 19.58 40.89 -8.89
N GLN A 315 20.00 41.69 -7.90
CA GLN A 315 21.42 41.94 -7.64
C GLN A 315 22.15 40.64 -7.29
N THR A 316 21.56 39.84 -6.40
CA THR A 316 22.12 38.53 -6.00
C THR A 316 22.24 37.58 -7.19
N ALA A 317 21.18 37.49 -8.01
CA ALA A 317 21.16 36.68 -9.23
C ALA A 317 22.24 37.11 -10.23
N SER A 318 22.42 38.42 -10.41
CA SER A 318 23.44 38.98 -11.32
C SER A 318 24.86 38.63 -10.88
N THR A 319 25.13 38.58 -9.56
CA THR A 319 26.44 38.17 -9.03
C THR A 319 26.69 36.65 -9.07
N GLY A 320 25.63 35.84 -8.99
CA GLY A 320 25.70 34.37 -8.96
C GLY A 320 25.65 33.68 -10.33
N ALA A 321 25.58 34.44 -11.43
CA ALA A 321 25.36 33.90 -12.77
C ALA A 321 26.62 33.32 -13.47
N ALA A 322 27.82 33.48 -12.90
CA ALA A 322 29.06 33.28 -13.65
C ALA A 322 29.65 31.86 -13.62
N ALA A 323 29.41 31.08 -12.56
CA ALA A 323 29.99 29.74 -12.40
C ALA A 323 28.92 28.66 -12.55
N GLU A 324 29.07 27.78 -13.55
CA GLU A 324 28.19 26.63 -13.78
C GLU A 324 28.72 25.37 -13.10
N VAL A 325 27.82 24.58 -12.55
CA VAL A 325 28.09 23.30 -11.88
C VAL A 325 27.16 22.23 -12.46
N LEU A 326 27.65 20.99 -12.52
CA LEU A 326 26.84 19.81 -12.85
C LEU A 326 26.19 19.26 -11.59
N VAL A 327 24.88 19.07 -11.62
CA VAL A 327 24.10 18.50 -10.51
C VAL A 327 23.30 17.32 -11.02
N THR A 328 23.43 16.17 -10.36
CA THR A 328 22.55 15.02 -10.60
C THR A 328 21.39 15.06 -9.62
N VAL A 329 20.19 14.98 -10.16
CA VAL A 329 18.94 15.12 -9.44
C VAL A 329 18.12 13.85 -9.63
N THR A 330 17.63 13.28 -8.52
CA THR A 330 16.66 12.20 -8.56
C THR A 330 15.26 12.80 -8.54
N LEU A 331 14.49 12.52 -9.60
CA LEU A 331 13.12 12.99 -9.73
C LEU A 331 12.21 12.24 -8.74
N PRO A 332 11.26 12.93 -8.09
CA PRO A 332 10.41 12.30 -7.07
C PRO A 332 9.57 11.18 -7.69
N GLN A 333 9.62 9.98 -7.10
CA GLN A 333 8.66 8.93 -7.39
C GLN A 333 7.40 9.18 -6.54
N ALA A 334 6.22 9.20 -7.18
CA ALA A 334 4.95 9.26 -6.46
C ALA A 334 4.77 7.97 -5.63
N ALA A 335 5.14 8.00 -4.35
CA ALA A 335 4.92 6.89 -3.45
C ALA A 335 3.44 6.82 -3.04
N GLY A 336 2.84 5.63 -3.11
CA GLY A 336 1.52 5.36 -2.53
C GLY A 336 0.30 5.51 -3.44
N GLU A 337 0.46 5.85 -4.72
CA GLU A 337 -0.67 5.88 -5.67
C GLU A 337 -0.86 4.55 -6.42
N GLU A 338 -2.10 4.26 -6.84
CA GLU A 338 -2.39 3.08 -7.68
C GLU A 338 -1.48 3.04 -8.91
N PRO A 339 -1.08 1.86 -9.42
CA PRO A 339 -0.15 1.72 -10.55
C PRO A 339 -0.52 2.56 -11.77
N TYR A 340 -1.83 2.76 -12.00
CA TYR A 340 -2.37 3.57 -13.08
C TYR A 340 -2.16 5.08 -12.87
N GLU A 341 -2.22 5.57 -11.62
CA GLU A 341 -2.02 6.98 -11.29
C GLU A 341 -0.54 7.37 -11.14
N ARG A 342 0.28 6.41 -10.66
CA ARG A 342 1.72 6.58 -10.42
C ARG A 342 2.48 7.11 -11.64
N GLY A 343 2.08 6.66 -12.83
CA GLY A 343 2.61 7.12 -14.11
C GLY A 343 2.20 8.55 -14.46
N ARG A 344 0.90 8.84 -14.45
CA ARG A 344 0.36 10.13 -14.93
C ARG A 344 0.79 11.35 -14.11
N LYS A 345 1.29 11.15 -12.89
CA LYS A 345 1.64 12.25 -11.96
C LYS A 345 3.14 12.43 -11.70
N TRP A 346 4.03 11.62 -12.29
CA TRP A 346 5.48 11.65 -11.99
C TRP A 346 6.10 13.05 -12.05
N LEU A 347 5.88 13.78 -13.15
CA LEU A 347 6.32 15.19 -13.28
C LEU A 347 5.24 16.22 -12.93
N LYS A 348 4.00 15.82 -12.61
CA LYS A 348 2.95 16.76 -12.19
C LYS A 348 3.23 17.37 -10.81
N GLY A 349 3.96 16.65 -9.96
CA GLY A 349 4.44 17.18 -8.67
C GLY A 349 5.56 18.23 -8.80
N LEU A 350 6.17 18.38 -9.98
CA LEU A 350 7.24 19.35 -10.22
C LEU A 350 6.64 20.73 -10.53
N GLY A 351 6.90 21.68 -9.63
CA GLY A 351 6.50 23.09 -9.80
C GLY A 351 7.15 23.75 -11.03
N ALA A 352 6.62 24.90 -11.44
CA ALA A 352 7.06 25.62 -12.63
C ALA A 352 8.59 25.84 -12.62
N TRP A 353 9.16 26.42 -11.57
CA TRP A 353 10.62 26.67 -11.51
C TRP A 353 11.46 25.40 -11.79
N GLY A 354 11.10 24.26 -11.19
CA GLY A 354 11.83 23.00 -11.40
C GLY A 354 11.71 22.50 -12.84
N LEU A 355 10.53 22.64 -13.45
CA LEU A 355 10.34 22.33 -14.87
C LEU A 355 11.18 23.24 -15.76
N GLY A 356 11.22 24.55 -15.45
CA GLY A 356 12.00 25.54 -16.17
C GLY A 356 13.49 25.19 -16.18
N VAL A 357 14.03 24.75 -15.04
CA VAL A 357 15.41 24.25 -14.94
C VAL A 357 15.62 23.01 -15.83
N LEU A 358 14.70 22.04 -15.83
CA LEU A 358 14.85 20.84 -16.65
C LEU A 358 14.83 21.16 -18.16
N VAL A 359 13.90 22.00 -18.62
CA VAL A 359 13.81 22.28 -20.05
C VAL A 359 15.00 23.11 -20.56
N THR A 360 15.56 24.00 -19.73
CA THR A 360 16.68 24.87 -20.11
C THR A 360 18.07 24.27 -19.88
N SER A 361 18.25 23.48 -18.82
CA SER A 361 19.58 23.09 -18.31
C SER A 361 19.87 21.59 -18.33
N LEU A 362 18.94 20.74 -18.80
CA LEU A 362 19.17 19.30 -18.93
C LEU A 362 20.30 19.00 -19.94
N VAL A 363 21.28 18.22 -19.48
CA VAL A 363 22.43 17.76 -20.27
C VAL A 363 22.33 16.28 -20.58
N ASP A 364 21.95 15.49 -19.58
CA ASP A 364 21.84 14.04 -19.68
C ASP A 364 20.71 13.52 -18.78
N ALA A 365 20.13 12.38 -19.14
CA ALA A 365 19.02 11.76 -18.41
C ALA A 365 19.07 10.24 -18.52
N ASP A 366 19.04 9.57 -17.36
CA ASP A 366 18.65 8.17 -17.24
C ASP A 366 17.17 8.16 -16.85
N TRP A 367 16.31 8.13 -17.87
CA TRP A 367 14.87 8.18 -17.64
C TRP A 367 14.42 6.93 -16.91
N GLY A 368 14.94 5.75 -17.21
CA GLY A 368 14.61 4.51 -16.49
C GLY A 368 14.80 4.60 -14.97
N ARG A 369 15.90 5.18 -14.50
CA ARG A 369 16.14 5.39 -13.05
C ARG A 369 15.51 6.65 -12.50
N GLY A 370 14.99 7.52 -13.36
CA GLY A 370 14.44 8.82 -12.97
C GLY A 370 15.52 9.78 -12.45
N THR A 371 16.74 9.66 -12.97
CA THR A 371 17.86 10.51 -12.60
C THR A 371 18.27 11.40 -13.78
N VAL A 372 18.40 12.69 -13.53
CA VAL A 372 18.74 13.68 -14.55
C VAL A 372 19.97 14.47 -14.14
N THR A 373 20.81 14.82 -15.11
CA THR A 373 21.98 15.65 -14.90
C THR A 373 21.76 17.00 -15.57
N VAL A 374 21.81 18.06 -14.77
CA VAL A 374 21.63 19.45 -15.20
C VAL A 374 22.93 20.24 -15.07
N ARG A 375 23.19 21.15 -16.00
CA ARG A 375 24.27 22.15 -15.90
C ARG A 375 23.65 23.51 -15.59
N VAL A 376 23.87 23.99 -14.38
CA VAL A 376 23.20 25.16 -13.85
C VAL A 376 24.18 26.07 -13.10
N PRO A 377 23.93 27.38 -13.00
CA PRO A 377 24.72 28.26 -12.14
C PRO A 377 24.66 27.84 -10.66
N GLU A 378 25.71 28.16 -9.90
CA GLU A 378 25.85 27.80 -8.47
C GLU A 378 24.61 28.15 -7.62
N LEU A 379 23.94 29.27 -7.92
CA LEU A 379 22.74 29.69 -7.19
C LEU A 379 21.54 28.76 -7.41
N ILE A 380 21.36 28.25 -8.63
CA ILE A 380 20.34 27.25 -8.95
C ILE A 380 20.73 25.90 -8.32
N ALA A 381 22.01 25.53 -8.38
CA ALA A 381 22.52 24.34 -7.71
C ALA A 381 22.25 24.37 -6.19
N GLY A 382 22.51 25.49 -5.53
CA GLY A 382 22.23 25.68 -4.10
C GLY A 382 20.76 25.42 -3.76
N ARG A 383 19.83 25.95 -4.57
CA ARG A 383 18.39 25.70 -4.40
C ARG A 383 17.99 24.24 -4.65
N LEU A 384 18.63 23.56 -5.63
CA LEU A 384 18.37 22.14 -5.89
C LEU A 384 18.85 21.23 -4.75
N ILE A 385 19.86 21.67 -3.99
CA ILE A 385 20.49 20.90 -2.91
C ILE A 385 19.81 21.10 -1.54
N GLU A 386 19.15 22.23 -1.30
CA GLU A 386 18.44 22.47 -0.04
C GLU A 386 17.24 21.52 0.17
N GLU A 387 17.10 20.99 1.41
CA GLU A 387 16.12 20.00 1.90
C GLU A 387 14.62 20.36 1.70
N ARG A 388 14.33 21.52 1.10
CA ARG A 388 12.97 22.00 0.81
C ARG A 388 12.57 21.90 -0.67
N SER A 389 13.46 21.40 -1.52
CA SER A 389 13.10 21.02 -2.89
C SER A 389 12.41 19.64 -2.88
N PRO A 390 11.31 19.43 -3.61
CA PRO A 390 10.70 18.10 -3.79
C PRO A 390 11.61 17.11 -4.57
N LEU A 391 12.83 17.52 -4.88
CA LEU A 391 13.84 16.77 -5.60
C LEU A 391 14.94 16.35 -4.61
N ALA A 392 15.14 15.05 -4.43
CA ALA A 392 16.32 14.56 -3.71
C ALA A 392 17.54 14.71 -4.63
N SER A 393 18.57 15.44 -4.20
CA SER A 393 19.79 15.62 -4.99
C SER A 393 21.03 15.21 -4.18
N THR A 394 22.03 14.69 -4.88
CA THR A 394 23.37 14.42 -4.33
C THR A 394 24.37 15.21 -5.14
N PRO A 395 25.21 16.06 -4.53
CA PRO A 395 26.18 16.86 -5.28
C PRO A 395 27.29 15.99 -5.88
N HIS A 396 27.68 16.25 -7.13
CA HIS A 396 28.93 15.76 -7.69
C HIS A 396 30.02 16.81 -7.41
N GLN A 397 31.12 16.42 -6.77
CA GLN A 397 32.24 17.33 -6.53
C GLN A 397 32.86 17.78 -7.86
N ALA A 398 33.13 19.08 -7.98
CA ALA A 398 33.69 19.70 -9.17
C ALA A 398 35.01 19.03 -9.60
N VAL A 399 35.01 18.41 -10.79
CA VAL A 399 36.26 18.09 -11.49
C VAL A 399 36.64 19.30 -12.32
N THR A 400 37.58 20.09 -11.79
CA THR A 400 38.24 21.14 -12.57
C THR A 400 39.16 20.49 -13.60
N GLY A 401 38.83 20.59 -14.89
CA GLY A 401 39.77 20.30 -15.97
C GLY A 401 39.12 19.73 -17.22
N ALA A 402 39.46 20.33 -18.36
CA ALA A 402 39.00 20.02 -19.70
C ALA A 402 38.97 18.53 -20.08
N THR A 403 37.91 18.16 -20.82
CA THR A 403 37.80 16.94 -21.65
C THR A 403 38.18 15.64 -20.94
N ALA A 404 37.27 15.13 -20.12
CA ALA A 404 37.18 13.69 -19.88
C ALA A 404 35.85 13.22 -20.46
N ALA A 405 35.91 12.23 -21.34
CA ALA A 405 34.74 11.48 -21.76
C ALA A 405 33.97 11.06 -20.51
N VAL A 406 32.67 11.36 -20.49
CA VAL A 406 31.74 10.76 -19.54
C VAL A 406 31.56 9.31 -19.98
N ASP A 407 32.61 8.51 -19.80
CA ASP A 407 32.44 7.07 -19.71
C ASP A 407 31.70 6.86 -18.40
N GLY A 408 30.40 6.57 -18.53
CA GLY A 408 29.52 6.31 -17.41
C GLY A 408 30.05 5.14 -16.61
N GLU A 409 30.74 5.44 -15.52
CA GLU A 409 30.71 4.60 -14.33
C GLU A 409 29.27 4.63 -13.82
N ARG A 410 28.44 3.79 -14.46
CA ARG A 410 27.19 3.27 -13.92
C ARG A 410 27.53 2.83 -12.51
N SER A 411 27.14 3.63 -11.53
CA SER A 411 27.26 3.27 -10.13
C SER A 411 26.64 1.89 -9.98
N ALA A 412 27.48 0.92 -9.63
CA ALA A 412 27.11 -0.48 -9.41
C ALA A 412 26.27 -0.59 -8.13
N ALA A 413 25.10 0.04 -8.12
CA ALA A 413 23.99 -0.42 -7.33
C ALA A 413 23.63 -1.79 -7.89
N ALA A 414 23.75 -2.82 -7.04
CA ALA A 414 23.53 -4.22 -7.33
C ALA A 414 22.65 -4.44 -8.58
N GLU A 415 23.23 -5.03 -9.63
CA GLU A 415 22.46 -5.42 -10.80
C GLU A 415 21.36 -6.38 -10.34
N ASP A 416 20.16 -5.84 -10.12
CA ASP A 416 18.98 -6.63 -9.83
C ASP A 416 18.83 -7.62 -10.99
N GLU A 417 18.82 -8.91 -10.66
CA GLU A 417 18.69 -9.97 -11.67
C GLU A 417 17.41 -9.72 -12.47
N PRO A 418 17.45 -9.75 -13.82
CA PRO A 418 16.30 -9.42 -14.65
C PRO A 418 15.12 -10.36 -14.35
N MET A 419 13.91 -9.82 -14.46
CA MET A 419 12.70 -10.60 -14.25
C MET A 419 12.60 -11.69 -15.34
N GLY A 420 12.39 -12.93 -14.93
CA GLY A 420 12.25 -14.05 -15.86
C GLY A 420 11.54 -15.23 -15.21
N PRO A 421 11.43 -16.37 -15.93
CA PRO A 421 10.78 -17.57 -15.40
C PRO A 421 11.37 -18.00 -14.06
N GLY A 422 10.52 -18.45 -13.15
CA GLY A 422 10.89 -19.06 -11.88
C GLY A 422 11.29 -18.09 -10.78
N ILE A 423 11.27 -16.77 -11.01
CA ILE A 423 11.32 -15.79 -9.90
C ILE A 423 10.09 -15.98 -8.99
N PHE A 424 8.93 -16.20 -9.60
CA PHE A 424 7.67 -16.45 -8.90
C PHE A 424 7.24 -17.91 -9.11
N ASP A 425 5.95 -18.15 -9.20
CA ASP A 425 5.37 -19.48 -9.21
C ASP A 425 5.07 -20.05 -10.62
N ASP A 426 5.65 -19.45 -11.66
CA ASP A 426 5.49 -19.83 -13.07
C ASP A 426 6.32 -21.05 -13.50
N THR A 427 7.20 -21.55 -12.65
CA THR A 427 7.96 -22.79 -12.88
C THR A 427 7.75 -23.81 -11.75
N PRO A 428 8.02 -25.11 -12.00
CA PRO A 428 8.10 -26.12 -10.95
C PRO A 428 9.02 -25.64 -9.81
N ILE A 429 8.70 -26.00 -8.56
CA ILE A 429 9.45 -25.53 -7.38
C ILE A 429 10.96 -25.78 -7.49
N ALA A 430 11.36 -26.89 -8.12
CA ALA A 430 12.76 -27.25 -8.33
C ALA A 430 13.52 -26.29 -9.25
N ASP A 431 12.82 -25.56 -10.10
CA ASP A 431 13.37 -24.63 -11.09
C ASP A 431 13.21 -23.16 -10.67
N ARG A 432 12.84 -22.91 -9.40
CA ARG A 432 12.63 -21.55 -8.88
C ARG A 432 13.92 -20.90 -8.42
N ARG A 433 13.98 -19.59 -8.63
CA ARG A 433 15.11 -18.72 -8.34
C ARG A 433 14.82 -17.82 -7.15
N PRO A 434 15.84 -17.39 -6.40
CA PRO A 434 15.66 -16.46 -5.28
C PRO A 434 15.04 -15.13 -5.73
N VAL A 435 14.15 -14.57 -4.91
CA VAL A 435 13.56 -13.24 -5.16
C VAL A 435 14.44 -12.13 -4.59
N THR A 436 14.51 -11.00 -5.29
CA THR A 436 15.14 -9.76 -4.80
C THR A 436 14.10 -8.73 -4.37
N ALA A 437 14.53 -7.67 -3.70
CA ALA A 437 13.65 -6.56 -3.34
C ALA A 437 13.02 -5.90 -4.59
N GLY A 438 13.80 -5.79 -5.68
CA GLY A 438 13.30 -5.28 -6.97
C GLY A 438 12.18 -6.14 -7.55
N HIS A 439 12.28 -7.47 -7.46
CA HIS A 439 11.20 -8.37 -7.90
C HIS A 439 9.90 -8.15 -7.13
N LEU A 440 9.98 -8.01 -5.81
CA LEU A 440 8.81 -7.82 -4.95
C LEU A 440 8.15 -6.46 -5.15
N GLN A 441 8.93 -5.42 -5.40
CA GLN A 441 8.41 -4.11 -5.80
C GLN A 441 7.67 -4.17 -7.15
N ALA A 442 8.19 -4.93 -8.11
CA ALA A 442 7.52 -5.14 -9.39
C ALA A 442 6.19 -5.91 -9.21
N LEU A 443 6.16 -6.92 -8.34
CA LEU A 443 4.92 -7.63 -7.97
C LEU A 443 3.88 -6.67 -7.34
N ARG A 444 4.32 -5.79 -6.44
CA ARG A 444 3.49 -4.74 -5.83
C ARG A 444 2.95 -3.74 -6.84
N ALA A 445 3.74 -3.40 -7.86
CA ALA A 445 3.30 -2.54 -8.93
C ALA A 445 2.29 -3.22 -9.87
N ALA A 446 2.40 -4.53 -10.09
CA ALA A 446 1.54 -5.26 -11.02
C ALA A 446 0.22 -5.77 -10.41
N SER A 447 0.21 -6.16 -9.13
CA SER A 447 -0.97 -6.73 -8.47
C SER A 447 -1.55 -5.82 -7.39
N GLY A 448 -2.83 -5.47 -7.55
CA GLY A 448 -3.62 -4.81 -6.49
C GLY A 448 -3.90 -5.72 -5.27
N ASN A 449 -3.49 -6.99 -5.30
CA ASN A 449 -3.54 -7.94 -4.18
C ASN A 449 -2.14 -8.32 -3.67
N ALA A 450 -1.09 -7.61 -4.09
CA ALA A 450 0.28 -7.98 -3.76
C ALA A 450 0.56 -8.02 -2.25
N ASP A 451 -0.19 -7.30 -1.42
CA ASP A 451 -0.05 -7.35 0.04
C ASP A 451 -0.70 -8.57 0.72
N GLN A 452 -0.95 -9.64 -0.03
CA GLN A 452 -1.38 -10.91 0.54
C GLN A 452 -0.26 -11.64 1.31
N LEU A 453 -0.61 -12.81 1.86
CA LEU A 453 0.35 -13.72 2.46
C LEU A 453 1.03 -14.60 1.40
N TYR A 454 2.33 -14.84 1.59
CA TYR A 454 3.15 -15.69 0.74
C TYR A 454 3.77 -16.83 1.55
N LEU A 455 3.64 -18.05 1.04
CA LEU A 455 4.43 -19.20 1.47
C LEU A 455 5.77 -19.10 0.77
N VAL A 456 6.84 -19.01 1.56
CA VAL A 456 8.21 -18.87 1.09
C VAL A 456 9.07 -19.99 1.64
N PHE A 457 10.19 -20.25 0.99
CA PHE A 457 11.19 -21.21 1.47
C PHE A 457 12.59 -20.65 1.37
N SER A 458 13.37 -20.84 2.44
CA SER A 458 14.81 -20.58 2.47
C SER A 458 15.54 -21.78 3.07
N ALA A 459 16.79 -22.00 2.66
CA ALA A 459 17.60 -23.10 3.19
C ALA A 459 17.84 -22.97 4.71
N GLU A 460 17.97 -21.74 5.20
CA GLU A 460 18.27 -21.47 6.62
C GLU A 460 17.05 -21.64 7.53
N GLN A 461 15.87 -21.23 7.07
CA GLN A 461 14.69 -21.12 7.94
C GLN A 461 13.53 -22.04 7.56
N GLY A 462 13.69 -22.83 6.48
CA GLY A 462 12.66 -23.71 5.96
C GLY A 462 11.46 -22.96 5.38
N ALA A 463 10.29 -23.60 5.41
CA ALA A 463 9.04 -23.04 4.89
C ALA A 463 8.39 -22.08 5.90
N GLN A 464 8.02 -20.89 5.44
CA GLN A 464 7.40 -19.84 6.27
C GLN A 464 6.27 -19.15 5.52
N VAL A 465 5.34 -18.55 6.26
CA VAL A 465 4.32 -17.66 5.69
C VAL A 465 4.63 -16.24 6.14
N LEU A 466 4.83 -15.34 5.18
CA LEU A 466 5.21 -13.95 5.41
C LEU A 466 4.32 -13.00 4.58
N PRO A 467 4.04 -11.79 5.08
CA PRO A 467 3.49 -10.73 4.24
C PRO A 467 4.55 -10.19 3.27
N LEU A 468 4.11 -9.59 2.16
CA LEU A 468 5.02 -9.05 1.15
C LEU A 468 5.98 -7.99 1.71
N SER A 469 5.50 -7.11 2.59
CA SER A 469 6.33 -6.05 3.20
C SER A 469 7.48 -6.62 4.05
N ALA A 470 7.22 -7.69 4.82
CA ALA A 470 8.27 -8.37 5.58
C ALA A 470 9.27 -9.08 4.67
N LEU A 471 8.81 -9.62 3.53
CA LEU A 471 9.68 -10.25 2.55
C LEU A 471 10.60 -9.21 1.88
N GLU A 472 10.05 -8.06 1.48
CA GLU A 472 10.81 -6.94 0.91
C GLU A 472 11.90 -6.45 1.87
N GLU A 473 11.57 -6.27 3.15
CA GLU A 473 12.53 -5.87 4.18
C GLU A 473 13.65 -6.90 4.33
N ARG A 474 13.29 -8.19 4.40
CA ARG A 474 14.27 -9.27 4.50
C ARG A 474 15.18 -9.35 3.28
N CYS A 475 14.65 -9.22 2.06
CA CYS A 475 15.45 -9.18 0.84
C CYS A 475 16.42 -7.99 0.86
N ARG A 476 15.99 -6.81 1.34
CA ARG A 476 16.88 -5.64 1.53
C ARG A 476 17.98 -5.91 2.57
N GLN A 477 17.72 -6.78 3.55
CA GLN A 477 18.70 -7.27 4.52
C GLN A 477 19.52 -8.48 4.04
N GLY A 478 19.39 -8.87 2.77
CA GLY A 478 20.18 -9.95 2.16
C GLY A 478 19.58 -11.36 2.28
N TRP A 479 18.30 -11.49 2.65
CA TRP A 479 17.62 -12.79 2.67
C TRP A 479 17.57 -13.42 1.26
N GLN A 480 17.86 -14.72 1.21
CA GLN A 480 17.82 -15.51 -0.03
C GLN A 480 16.83 -16.66 0.11
N GLY A 481 15.78 -16.64 -0.71
CA GLY A 481 14.79 -17.69 -0.75
C GLY A 481 13.79 -17.49 -1.89
N ILE A 482 12.91 -18.47 -2.04
CA ILE A 482 11.94 -18.54 -3.14
C ILE A 482 10.51 -18.34 -2.63
N ILE A 483 9.64 -17.80 -3.47
CA ILE A 483 8.19 -17.83 -3.25
C ILE A 483 7.66 -19.19 -3.73
N ILE A 484 6.91 -19.89 -2.89
CA ILE A 484 6.22 -21.14 -3.22
C ILE A 484 4.80 -20.86 -3.73
N ALA A 485 4.05 -20.02 -3.04
CA ALA A 485 2.66 -19.69 -3.39
C ALA A 485 2.20 -18.44 -2.65
N GLY A 486 1.44 -17.57 -3.30
CA GLY A 486 0.59 -16.58 -2.63
C GLY A 486 -0.71 -17.21 -2.12
N ALA A 487 -1.44 -16.49 -1.27
CA ALA A 487 -2.76 -16.93 -0.80
C ALA A 487 -3.71 -17.22 -1.97
N SER A 488 -3.70 -16.36 -2.99
CA SER A 488 -4.52 -16.49 -4.20
C SER A 488 -4.25 -17.78 -4.99
N ASP A 489 -3.10 -18.43 -4.79
CA ASP A 489 -2.73 -19.68 -5.47
C ASP A 489 -3.31 -20.93 -4.81
N LEU A 490 -3.84 -20.81 -3.59
CA LEU A 490 -4.44 -21.94 -2.91
C LEU A 490 -5.71 -22.39 -3.65
N PRO A 491 -5.81 -23.67 -4.03
CA PRO A 491 -6.97 -24.19 -4.74
C PRO A 491 -8.20 -24.21 -3.84
N GLY A 492 -9.35 -23.81 -4.38
CA GLY A 492 -10.57 -23.61 -3.61
C GLY A 492 -11.03 -24.85 -2.81
N HIS A 493 -10.72 -26.07 -3.26
CA HIS A 493 -11.08 -27.30 -2.54
C HIS A 493 -10.34 -27.47 -1.20
N LEU A 494 -9.18 -26.81 -1.00
CA LEU A 494 -8.47 -26.81 0.30
C LEU A 494 -9.08 -25.80 1.28
N VAL A 495 -9.99 -24.96 0.82
CA VAL A 495 -10.37 -23.72 1.49
C VAL A 495 -11.89 -23.60 1.69
N GLN A 496 -12.68 -24.38 0.96
CA GLN A 496 -14.13 -24.42 1.15
C GLN A 496 -14.44 -24.97 2.56
N PRO A 497 -15.21 -24.23 3.39
CA PRO A 497 -15.83 -24.84 4.55
C PRO A 497 -16.75 -25.93 4.04
N GLU A 498 -16.71 -27.12 4.64
CA GLU A 498 -17.74 -28.13 4.42
C GLU A 498 -19.10 -27.44 4.58
N LYS A 499 -19.87 -27.36 3.48
CA LYS A 499 -21.25 -26.88 3.50
C LYS A 499 -22.05 -27.85 4.36
N ASN A 500 -22.09 -27.64 5.66
CA ASN A 500 -23.09 -28.24 6.54
C ASN A 500 -24.30 -27.31 6.56
N PRO A 501 -25.40 -27.63 5.86
CA PRO A 501 -26.55 -26.74 5.69
C PRO A 501 -27.53 -26.83 6.88
N THR A 502 -27.03 -26.84 8.11
CA THR A 502 -27.86 -26.95 9.32
C THR A 502 -27.40 -25.99 10.41
N ALA A 503 -27.57 -24.69 10.15
CA ALA A 503 -27.84 -23.73 11.20
C ALA A 503 -28.94 -22.80 10.67
N PRO A 504 -30.07 -22.62 11.39
CA PRO A 504 -31.14 -21.75 10.92
C PRO A 504 -30.61 -20.32 10.82
N GLU A 505 -30.87 -19.69 9.68
CA GLU A 505 -30.71 -18.26 9.45
C GLU A 505 -31.52 -17.52 10.52
N ALA A 506 -30.83 -16.95 11.51
CA ALA A 506 -31.42 -15.93 12.35
C ALA A 506 -31.30 -14.61 11.57
N ASP A 507 -32.45 -14.05 11.21
CA ASP A 507 -32.59 -12.67 10.71
C ASP A 507 -31.89 -11.70 11.67
N ASP A 508 -30.78 -11.10 11.23
CA ASP A 508 -30.12 -10.01 11.97
C ASP A 508 -30.19 -8.70 11.15
N ALA A 509 -31.06 -7.80 11.62
CA ALA A 509 -31.07 -6.40 11.24
C ALA A 509 -29.79 -5.69 11.74
N PRO A 510 -29.30 -4.65 11.02
CA PRO A 510 -28.07 -3.95 11.36
C PRO A 510 -28.29 -3.09 12.61
N GLY A 511 -27.76 -3.53 13.75
CA GLY A 511 -27.83 -2.76 15.00
C GLY A 511 -27.71 -3.58 16.29
N GLN A 512 -27.75 -4.91 16.23
CA GLN A 512 -27.55 -5.71 17.44
C GLN A 512 -26.06 -5.85 17.77
N GLU A 513 -25.70 -5.18 18.87
CA GLU A 513 -24.49 -5.43 19.64
C GLU A 513 -24.27 -6.94 19.77
N HIS A 514 -22.99 -7.35 19.64
CA HIS A 514 -22.45 -8.70 19.85
C HIS A 514 -23.51 -9.72 20.29
N PRO A 515 -23.78 -10.82 19.54
CA PRO A 515 -24.58 -11.88 20.10
C PRO A 515 -23.85 -12.31 21.37
N SER A 516 -24.39 -11.88 22.51
CA SER A 516 -23.94 -12.26 23.83
C SER A 516 -23.91 -13.76 23.72
N ALA A 517 -22.71 -14.35 23.76
CA ALA A 517 -22.50 -15.78 23.68
C ALA A 517 -23.63 -16.40 24.48
N ALA A 518 -24.59 -17.03 23.79
CA ALA A 518 -25.68 -17.71 24.44
C ALA A 518 -24.95 -18.57 25.47
N ARG A 519 -25.17 -18.23 26.74
CA ARG A 519 -24.48 -18.89 27.83
C ARG A 519 -25.03 -20.30 27.77
N ASP A 520 -24.36 -21.18 27.02
CA ASP A 520 -24.58 -22.61 27.03
C ASP A 520 -24.26 -23.06 28.45
N HIS A 521 -25.27 -22.94 29.28
CA HIS A 521 -25.18 -23.16 30.71
C HIS A 521 -25.04 -24.65 31.00
N ASP A 522 -25.37 -25.52 30.03
CA ASP A 522 -25.13 -26.95 30.14
C ASP A 522 -23.77 -27.34 29.59
N ARG A 523 -22.81 -27.51 30.50
CA ARG A 523 -21.44 -28.00 30.23
C ARG A 523 -21.41 -29.45 29.71
N ARG A 524 -22.57 -30.12 29.59
CA ARG A 524 -22.75 -31.43 28.94
C ARG A 524 -23.14 -31.33 27.46
N ASP A 525 -23.47 -30.14 26.97
CA ASP A 525 -23.75 -29.93 25.55
C ASP A 525 -22.46 -30.13 24.72
N GLN A 526 -22.60 -30.81 23.58
CA GLN A 526 -21.52 -30.94 22.59
C GLN A 526 -21.12 -29.58 22.00
N SER A 527 -22.01 -28.59 22.07
CA SER A 527 -21.76 -27.21 21.65
C SER A 527 -20.87 -26.41 22.61
N PHE A 528 -20.65 -26.89 23.85
CA PHE A 528 -19.90 -26.16 24.86
C PHE A 528 -18.49 -25.81 24.37
N GLY A 529 -18.16 -24.51 24.42
CA GLY A 529 -16.86 -23.99 24.00
C GLY A 529 -16.59 -24.01 22.50
N GLU A 530 -17.56 -24.39 21.63
CA GLU A 530 -17.35 -24.43 20.17
C GLU A 530 -16.76 -23.13 19.60
N HIS A 531 -17.20 -21.99 20.13
CA HIS A 531 -16.74 -20.67 19.71
C HIS A 531 -15.23 -20.44 19.92
N LEU A 532 -14.57 -21.20 20.78
CA LEU A 532 -13.11 -21.16 21.01
C LEU A 532 -12.32 -21.98 19.97
N GLY A 533 -12.98 -22.83 19.19
CA GLY A 533 -12.32 -23.82 18.33
C GLY A 533 -11.94 -23.28 16.96
N VAL A 534 -10.99 -23.96 16.30
CA VAL A 534 -10.58 -23.66 14.90
C VAL A 534 -11.76 -23.80 13.93
N ALA A 535 -12.68 -24.74 14.18
CA ALA A 535 -13.86 -24.98 13.35
C ALA A 535 -14.86 -23.79 13.34
N ALA A 536 -14.92 -23.00 14.41
CA ALA A 536 -15.74 -21.79 14.45
C ALA A 536 -15.12 -20.63 13.66
N GLY A 537 -13.80 -20.64 13.43
CA GLY A 537 -13.07 -19.56 12.76
C GLY A 537 -13.64 -19.15 11.40
N PRO A 538 -13.84 -20.07 10.43
CA PRO A 538 -14.38 -19.74 9.11
C PRO A 538 -15.76 -19.08 9.20
N ARG A 539 -16.66 -19.59 10.06
CA ARG A 539 -18.00 -19.04 10.25
C ARG A 539 -17.99 -17.61 10.82
N VAL A 540 -17.04 -17.32 11.71
CA VAL A 540 -16.89 -15.96 12.29
C VAL A 540 -16.29 -15.01 11.27
N MET A 541 -15.29 -15.45 10.50
CA MET A 541 -14.69 -14.68 9.42
C MET A 541 -15.71 -14.36 8.32
N GLU A 542 -16.50 -15.34 7.87
CA GLU A 542 -17.50 -15.20 6.82
C GLU A 542 -18.57 -14.15 7.18
N ARG A 543 -19.08 -14.17 8.42
CA ARG A 543 -20.02 -13.17 8.94
C ARG A 543 -19.50 -11.73 8.92
N ARG A 544 -18.17 -11.55 8.86
CA ARG A 544 -17.50 -10.24 8.81
C ARG A 544 -16.98 -9.89 7.42
N THR A 545 -17.28 -10.71 6.42
CA THR A 545 -16.83 -10.55 5.04
C THR A 545 -17.97 -10.02 4.19
N TYR A 546 -17.80 -8.82 3.61
CA TYR A 546 -18.88 -8.10 2.93
C TYR A 546 -18.85 -8.22 1.40
N SER A 547 -17.67 -8.21 0.77
CA SER A 547 -17.57 -8.24 -0.70
C SER A 547 -17.34 -9.65 -1.24
N ASP A 548 -17.78 -9.92 -2.47
CA ASP A 548 -17.58 -11.22 -3.13
C ASP A 548 -16.10 -11.53 -3.41
N ARG A 549 -15.29 -10.51 -3.67
CA ARG A 549 -13.82 -10.65 -3.81
C ARG A 549 -13.20 -11.13 -2.49
N ASP A 550 -13.65 -10.58 -1.37
CA ASP A 550 -13.15 -10.95 -0.05
C ASP A 550 -13.60 -12.35 0.38
N ARG A 551 -14.78 -12.80 -0.05
CA ARG A 551 -15.29 -14.16 0.20
C ARG A 551 -14.40 -15.23 -0.42
N GLU A 552 -13.72 -14.91 -1.51
CA GLU A 552 -12.76 -15.81 -2.12
C GLU A 552 -11.37 -15.73 -1.45
N HIS A 553 -10.92 -14.52 -1.13
CA HIS A 553 -9.57 -14.26 -0.64
C HIS A 553 -9.38 -14.56 0.86
N HIS A 554 -10.30 -14.14 1.74
CA HIS A 554 -10.17 -14.30 3.19
C HIS A 554 -9.98 -15.75 3.64
N PRO A 555 -10.76 -16.74 3.12
CA PRO A 555 -10.55 -18.13 3.47
C PRO A 555 -9.14 -18.66 3.15
N ARG A 556 -8.52 -18.18 2.06
CA ARG A 556 -7.16 -18.58 1.64
C ARG A 556 -6.12 -18.01 2.60
N CYS A 557 -6.23 -16.72 2.95
CA CYS A 557 -5.39 -16.10 3.97
C CYS A 557 -5.53 -16.79 5.34
N LEU A 558 -6.76 -17.16 5.72
CA LEU A 558 -7.02 -17.94 6.94
C LEU A 558 -6.32 -19.29 6.91
N ALA A 559 -6.37 -20.01 5.79
CA ALA A 559 -5.72 -21.30 5.63
C ALA A 559 -4.19 -21.21 5.81
N MET A 560 -3.54 -20.21 5.21
CA MET A 560 -2.10 -19.98 5.36
C MET A 560 -1.71 -19.56 6.78
N ALA A 561 -2.43 -18.60 7.35
CA ALA A 561 -2.11 -18.03 8.67
C ALA A 561 -2.35 -19.00 9.84
N ARG A 562 -3.12 -20.07 9.65
CA ARG A 562 -3.35 -21.11 10.68
C ARG A 562 -2.07 -21.86 11.06
N GLY A 563 -1.18 -22.10 10.10
CA GLY A 563 0.08 -22.82 10.32
C GLY A 563 1.18 -21.95 10.94
N VAL A 564 0.97 -20.64 11.04
CA VAL A 564 1.97 -19.71 11.57
C VAL A 564 2.10 -19.87 13.07
N LYS A 565 3.34 -20.07 13.53
CA LYS A 565 3.65 -20.28 14.94
C LYS A 565 3.40 -19.03 15.78
N ASP A 566 3.87 -17.86 15.36
CA ASP A 566 3.64 -16.59 16.06
C ASP A 566 2.95 -15.62 15.11
N LEU A 567 1.72 -15.23 15.42
CA LEU A 567 0.94 -14.36 14.54
C LEU A 567 1.46 -12.94 14.45
N ARG A 568 2.30 -12.51 15.40
CA ARG A 568 2.93 -11.19 15.37
C ARG A 568 3.85 -11.01 14.16
N THR A 569 4.34 -12.11 13.59
CA THR A 569 5.16 -12.09 12.37
C THR A 569 4.37 -11.78 11.11
N LEU A 570 3.04 -11.75 11.19
CA LEU A 570 2.14 -11.40 10.08
C LEU A 570 1.72 -9.93 10.13
N ASP A 571 2.32 -9.14 11.01
CA ASP A 571 2.12 -7.70 11.03
C ASP A 571 2.71 -7.09 9.75
N GLY A 572 1.85 -6.45 8.95
CA GLY A 572 2.26 -5.81 7.70
C GLY A 572 3.01 -4.50 7.91
N GLY A 573 3.07 -3.99 9.14
CA GLY A 573 3.64 -2.69 9.48
C GLY A 573 2.72 -1.53 9.09
N TYR A 574 3.27 -0.32 9.04
CA TYR A 574 2.57 0.87 8.58
C TYR A 574 3.15 1.33 7.24
N ASP A 575 2.29 1.78 6.35
CA ASP A 575 2.69 2.48 5.14
C ASP A 575 3.28 3.86 5.50
N GLN A 576 3.81 4.55 4.49
CA GLN A 576 4.42 5.87 4.65
C GLN A 576 3.43 6.96 5.11
N ASN A 577 2.13 6.70 4.98
CA ASN A 577 1.06 7.58 5.43
C ASN A 577 0.61 7.26 6.87
N GLY A 578 1.26 6.30 7.53
CA GLY A 578 0.91 5.86 8.88
C GLY A 578 -0.33 4.97 8.93
N HIS A 579 -0.86 4.49 7.81
CA HIS A 579 -1.91 3.48 7.80
C HIS A 579 -1.31 2.10 7.90
N ARG A 580 -1.89 1.22 8.71
CA ARG A 580 -1.43 -0.16 8.81
C ARG A 580 -1.58 -0.86 7.45
N SER A 581 -0.49 -1.39 6.90
CA SER A 581 -0.54 -2.27 5.73
C SER A 581 -1.28 -3.53 6.15
N ALA A 582 -2.48 -3.73 5.62
CA ALA A 582 -3.39 -4.79 6.03
C ALA A 582 -3.00 -6.14 5.38
N ALA A 583 -1.80 -6.63 5.68
CA ALA A 583 -1.33 -7.96 5.27
C ALA A 583 -2.33 -9.08 5.58
N LEU A 584 -3.06 -8.94 6.69
CA LEU A 584 -4.17 -9.78 7.06
C LEU A 584 -5.45 -8.95 7.23
N PRO A 585 -6.51 -9.28 6.47
CA PRO A 585 -7.80 -8.63 6.63
C PRO A 585 -8.36 -8.84 8.03
N TYR A 586 -9.04 -7.83 8.56
CA TYR A 586 -9.62 -7.86 9.91
C TYR A 586 -10.53 -9.06 10.18
N ALA A 587 -11.31 -9.49 9.18
CA ALA A 587 -12.15 -10.69 9.29
C ALA A 587 -11.33 -11.97 9.52
N VAL A 588 -10.12 -12.05 8.97
CA VAL A 588 -9.22 -13.22 9.12
C VAL A 588 -8.66 -13.28 10.55
N TRP A 589 -8.37 -12.14 11.20
CA TRP A 589 -7.97 -12.11 12.62
C TRP A 589 -9.02 -12.77 13.52
N HIS A 590 -10.31 -12.52 13.27
CA HIS A 590 -11.42 -13.18 13.97
C HIS A 590 -11.55 -14.68 13.63
N GLY A 591 -11.11 -15.07 12.44
CA GLY A 591 -11.01 -16.47 12.05
C GLY A 591 -9.86 -17.22 12.73
N LEU A 592 -8.79 -16.52 13.14
CA LEU A 592 -7.60 -17.07 13.78
C LEU A 592 -7.68 -17.06 15.32
N LEU A 593 -8.36 -16.07 15.88
CA LEU A 593 -8.44 -15.81 17.31
C LEU A 593 -9.87 -15.92 17.82
N ALA A 594 -10.02 -16.45 19.03
CA ALA A 594 -11.22 -16.32 19.82
C ALA A 594 -11.07 -15.06 20.68
N MET A 595 -11.88 -14.05 20.39
CA MET A 595 -11.88 -12.77 21.11
C MET A 595 -12.63 -12.84 22.45
N SER A 596 -13.16 -14.01 22.80
CA SER A 596 -13.81 -14.27 24.08
C SER A 596 -12.82 -14.79 25.12
N THR A 597 -13.09 -14.50 26.39
CA THR A 597 -12.31 -15.04 27.50
C THR A 597 -12.52 -16.54 27.65
N ILE A 598 -11.44 -17.28 27.82
CA ILE A 598 -11.47 -18.71 28.16
C ILE A 598 -11.72 -18.91 29.66
N ASP A 599 -12.56 -19.89 30.03
CA ASP A 599 -12.88 -20.18 31.43
C ASP A 599 -11.79 -21.07 32.05
N LEU A 600 -10.98 -20.47 32.92
CA LEU A 600 -9.83 -21.11 33.56
C LEU A 600 -10.13 -21.76 34.92
N ARG A 601 -11.38 -21.70 35.41
CA ARG A 601 -11.75 -22.23 36.75
C ARG A 601 -11.35 -23.69 37.01
N PRO A 602 -11.46 -24.63 36.06
CA PRO A 602 -11.03 -26.01 36.28
C PRO A 602 -9.55 -26.15 36.65
N PHE A 603 -8.72 -25.25 36.14
CA PHE A 603 -7.26 -25.36 36.16
C PHE A 603 -6.61 -24.59 37.32
N ARG A 604 -7.32 -23.62 37.91
CA ARG A 604 -6.85 -22.89 39.09
C ARG A 604 -6.58 -23.84 40.26
N ALA A 605 -5.61 -23.50 41.09
CA ALA A 605 -5.32 -24.26 42.31
C ALA A 605 -6.57 -24.25 43.23
N PRO A 606 -6.91 -25.38 43.89
CA PRO A 606 -8.03 -25.40 44.82
C PRO A 606 -7.81 -24.39 45.95
N SER A 607 -8.76 -23.48 46.17
CA SER A 607 -8.74 -22.58 47.33
C SER A 607 -9.48 -23.20 48.52
N GLU A 608 -9.17 -22.73 49.73
CA GLU A 608 -9.93 -23.08 50.95
C GLU A 608 -11.31 -22.42 50.98
N ASP A 609 -11.57 -21.44 50.11
CA ASP A 609 -12.84 -20.75 50.01
C ASP A 609 -13.91 -21.67 49.41
N ARG A 610 -14.90 -22.01 50.25
CA ARG A 610 -16.03 -22.90 49.93
C ARG A 610 -16.86 -22.46 48.71
N TRP A 611 -16.73 -21.20 48.27
CA TRP A 611 -17.52 -20.60 47.20
C TRP A 611 -16.77 -20.47 45.86
N ASP A 612 -15.43 -20.56 45.83
CA ASP A 612 -14.62 -20.45 44.60
C ASP A 612 -13.86 -21.75 44.33
N SER A 613 -14.63 -22.81 44.04
CA SER A 613 -14.14 -24.19 44.12
C SER A 613 -13.36 -24.61 42.87
N ALA A 614 -12.16 -24.09 42.67
CA ALA A 614 -11.26 -24.57 41.62
C ALA A 614 -10.88 -26.07 41.81
N SER A 615 -10.49 -26.75 40.73
CA SER A 615 -10.22 -28.20 40.75
C SER A 615 -8.75 -28.58 40.60
N GLY A 616 -7.87 -27.65 40.23
CA GLY A 616 -6.46 -27.93 40.01
C GLY A 616 -6.19 -29.00 38.96
N ILE A 617 -7.06 -29.10 37.95
CA ILE A 617 -6.87 -29.99 36.79
C ILE A 617 -5.66 -29.47 36.00
N PRO A 618 -4.73 -30.32 35.53
CA PRO A 618 -3.58 -29.86 34.75
C PRO A 618 -4.01 -29.17 33.44
N LEU A 619 -3.22 -28.22 32.94
CA LEU A 619 -3.47 -27.60 31.64
C LEU A 619 -3.15 -28.53 30.47
N ALA A 620 -2.13 -29.40 30.61
CA ALA A 620 -1.71 -30.38 29.60
C ALA A 620 -1.64 -29.76 28.18
N LEU A 621 -2.43 -30.27 27.22
CA LEU A 621 -2.48 -29.80 25.83
C LEU A 621 -2.82 -28.31 25.66
N LEU A 622 -3.38 -27.69 26.69
CA LEU A 622 -3.74 -26.27 26.68
C LEU A 622 -2.61 -25.37 27.17
N ALA A 623 -1.55 -25.90 27.80
CA ALA A 623 -0.49 -25.10 28.44
C ALA A 623 0.16 -24.12 27.46
N ASP A 624 0.48 -24.60 26.26
CA ASP A 624 1.15 -23.83 25.20
C ASP A 624 0.18 -23.07 24.27
N VAL A 625 -1.11 -23.04 24.59
CA VAL A 625 -2.08 -22.24 23.81
C VAL A 625 -1.70 -20.77 23.91
N GLN A 626 -1.50 -20.15 22.77
CA GLN A 626 -1.07 -18.77 22.67
C GLN A 626 -2.18 -17.77 22.98
N ILE A 627 -1.80 -16.72 23.67
CA ILE A 627 -2.63 -15.61 24.12
C ILE A 627 -1.98 -14.32 23.63
N TYR A 628 -2.75 -13.49 22.93
CA TYR A 628 -2.29 -12.21 22.41
C TYR A 628 -2.97 -11.07 23.16
N THR A 629 -2.20 -10.09 23.62
CA THR A 629 -2.71 -8.90 24.31
C THR A 629 -1.85 -7.69 23.96
N THR A 630 -2.43 -6.50 23.93
CA THR A 630 -1.68 -5.27 23.71
C THR A 630 -0.68 -4.98 24.83
N ASN A 631 -0.98 -5.44 26.04
CA ASN A 631 -0.11 -5.26 27.20
C ASN A 631 -0.38 -6.32 28.26
N ALA A 632 0.65 -7.10 28.57
CA ALA A 632 0.66 -8.06 29.66
C ALA A 632 1.16 -7.43 30.98
N ASP A 633 1.92 -6.35 30.96
CA ASP A 633 2.45 -5.70 32.17
C ASP A 633 1.78 -4.34 32.45
N PRO A 634 0.83 -4.27 33.40
CA PRO A 634 0.10 -3.05 33.65
C PRO A 634 0.96 -1.91 34.22
N LEU A 635 2.19 -2.18 34.68
CA LEU A 635 3.10 -1.17 35.21
C LEU A 635 3.76 -0.32 34.11
N VAL A 636 3.74 -0.78 32.86
CA VAL A 636 4.47 -0.15 31.74
C VAL A 636 3.53 0.69 30.85
N GLU A 637 2.37 0.16 30.45
CA GLU A 637 1.49 0.79 29.43
C GLU A 637 -0.03 0.76 29.73
N GLY A 638 -0.43 0.62 31.00
CA GLY A 638 -1.85 0.63 31.37
C GLY A 638 -2.56 -0.70 31.10
N LYS A 639 -3.88 -0.70 30.88
CA LYS A 639 -4.67 -1.95 30.84
C LYS A 639 -4.36 -2.82 29.62
N GLY A 640 -4.30 -4.13 29.80
CA GLY A 640 -4.24 -5.08 28.70
C GLY A 640 -5.54 -5.13 27.91
N HIS A 641 -5.44 -5.14 26.58
CA HIS A 641 -6.59 -5.22 25.67
C HIS A 641 -6.46 -6.40 24.70
N SER A 642 -7.60 -7.01 24.39
CA SER A 642 -7.71 -7.90 23.23
C SER A 642 -7.40 -7.10 21.94
N PRO A 643 -6.74 -7.69 20.93
CA PRO A 643 -6.50 -7.07 19.62
C PRO A 643 -7.78 -6.61 18.87
N ASP A 644 -8.96 -7.00 19.35
CA ASP A 644 -10.26 -6.54 18.82
C ASP A 644 -10.87 -5.36 19.60
N CYS A 645 -10.21 -4.93 20.67
CA CYS A 645 -10.77 -3.90 21.53
C CYS A 645 -10.73 -2.54 20.86
N ARG A 646 -11.83 -1.81 20.92
CA ARG A 646 -11.88 -0.41 20.45
C ARG A 646 -10.88 0.51 21.18
N HIS A 647 -10.38 0.10 22.34
CA HIS A 647 -9.38 0.85 23.12
C HIS A 647 -7.94 0.47 22.78
N ALA A 648 -7.70 -0.59 21.99
CA ALA A 648 -6.35 -1.03 21.60
C ALA A 648 -5.67 -0.11 20.57
N GLY A 649 -6.36 0.94 20.10
CA GLY A 649 -5.89 1.81 19.02
C GLY A 649 -6.04 1.15 17.65
N ASP A 650 -5.33 0.04 17.45
CA ASP A 650 -5.30 -0.75 16.22
C ASP A 650 -6.07 -2.06 16.33
N ARG A 651 -6.59 -2.54 15.19
CA ARG A 651 -7.32 -3.80 15.10
C ARG A 651 -6.43 -4.92 14.55
N GLY A 652 -6.41 -6.06 15.23
CA GLY A 652 -5.60 -7.24 14.89
C GLY A 652 -4.26 -7.26 15.64
N VAL A 653 -3.49 -8.34 15.47
CA VAL A 653 -2.24 -8.54 16.22
C VAL A 653 -1.08 -7.77 15.59
N SER A 654 -0.31 -7.03 16.37
CA SER A 654 0.90 -6.31 15.96
C SER A 654 2.18 -7.00 16.45
N CYS A 655 3.32 -6.69 15.82
CA CYS A 655 4.65 -7.09 16.29
C CYS A 655 4.98 -6.58 17.71
N ARG A 656 4.28 -5.54 18.18
CA ARG A 656 4.42 -4.96 19.51
C ARG A 656 3.55 -5.62 20.58
N ASP A 657 2.58 -6.43 20.19
CA ASP A 657 1.71 -7.11 21.16
C ASP A 657 2.48 -8.16 21.96
N ASP A 658 2.06 -8.34 23.21
CA ASP A 658 2.56 -9.38 24.08
C ASP A 658 1.97 -10.74 23.72
N LEU A 659 2.84 -11.74 23.72
CA LEU A 659 2.50 -13.14 23.52
C LEU A 659 2.72 -13.90 24.83
N LEU A 660 1.63 -14.40 25.40
CA LEU A 660 1.64 -15.28 26.56
C LEU A 660 1.20 -16.69 26.16
N THR A 661 1.56 -17.68 26.96
CA THR A 661 0.90 -19.00 26.93
C THR A 661 -0.25 -19.05 27.94
N LEU A 662 -1.15 -20.02 27.81
CA LEU A 662 -2.24 -20.20 28.77
C LEU A 662 -1.71 -20.54 30.17
N GLU A 663 -0.59 -21.25 30.25
CA GLU A 663 0.12 -21.51 31.52
C GLU A 663 0.59 -20.21 32.16
N GLN A 664 1.19 -19.31 31.40
CA GLN A 664 1.60 -17.99 31.90
C GLN A 664 0.39 -17.15 32.33
N LEU A 665 -0.68 -17.15 31.53
CA LEU A 665 -1.92 -16.42 31.86
C LEU A 665 -2.54 -16.93 33.16
N LEU A 666 -2.52 -18.24 33.42
CA LEU A 666 -3.08 -18.83 34.64
C LEU A 666 -2.36 -18.37 35.91
N HIS A 667 -1.05 -18.15 35.84
CA HIS A 667 -0.21 -17.74 36.97
C HIS A 667 -0.09 -16.21 37.12
N LYS A 668 -0.79 -15.45 36.26
CA LYS A 668 -0.66 -14.00 36.21
C LYS A 668 -1.68 -13.33 37.14
N GLU A 669 -1.24 -13.03 38.35
CA GLU A 669 -2.06 -12.43 39.41
C GLU A 669 -2.07 -10.89 39.36
N ASP A 670 -1.11 -10.30 38.66
CA ASP A 670 -0.83 -8.85 38.64
C ASP A 670 -1.46 -8.10 37.47
N ALA A 671 -2.15 -8.78 36.55
CA ALA A 671 -2.63 -8.18 35.31
C ALA A 671 -3.87 -7.28 35.51
N ASP A 672 -3.83 -6.08 34.90
CA ASP A 672 -5.00 -5.19 34.82
C ASP A 672 -5.68 -5.30 33.46
N TRP A 673 -6.67 -6.19 33.37
CA TRP A 673 -7.40 -6.45 32.13
C TRP A 673 -8.53 -5.44 31.87
N CYS A 674 -8.74 -5.11 30.60
CA CYS A 674 -9.92 -4.35 30.22
C CYS A 674 -11.21 -5.13 30.46
N GLY A 675 -12.07 -4.62 31.34
CA GLY A 675 -13.36 -5.25 31.67
C GLY A 675 -14.37 -5.37 30.51
N LYS A 676 -14.16 -4.68 29.38
CA LYS A 676 -15.03 -4.80 28.20
C LYS A 676 -14.64 -5.95 27.27
N CYS A 677 -13.34 -6.15 27.02
CA CYS A 677 -12.84 -7.17 26.10
C CYS A 677 -12.19 -8.36 26.81
N GLY A 678 -12.11 -8.36 28.14
CA GLY A 678 -11.41 -9.39 28.92
C GLY A 678 -9.88 -9.28 28.89
N GLY A 679 -9.33 -8.39 28.06
CA GLY A 679 -7.92 -7.99 28.05
C GLY A 679 -7.00 -8.79 27.14
N TYR A 680 -7.46 -9.86 26.49
CA TYR A 680 -6.64 -10.67 25.60
C TYR A 680 -7.49 -11.42 24.56
N ALA A 681 -6.84 -12.05 23.58
CA ALA A 681 -7.44 -12.98 22.64
C ALA A 681 -6.71 -14.33 22.65
N VAL A 682 -7.47 -15.41 22.49
CA VAL A 682 -6.95 -16.78 22.54
C VAL A 682 -6.74 -17.30 21.12
N ARG A 683 -5.60 -17.93 20.83
CA ARG A 683 -5.43 -18.72 19.60
C ARG A 683 -6.45 -19.84 19.59
N ARG A 684 -7.24 -19.95 18.53
CA ARG A 684 -8.34 -20.93 18.47
C ARG A 684 -7.84 -22.34 18.71
N LEU A 685 -8.57 -23.09 19.54
CA LEU A 685 -8.20 -24.42 20.00
C LEU A 685 -8.33 -25.46 18.87
N THR A 686 -7.33 -26.33 18.75
CA THR A 686 -7.39 -27.49 17.85
C THR A 686 -8.49 -28.47 18.31
N PRO A 687 -8.93 -29.42 17.46
CA PRO A 687 -9.92 -30.42 17.86
C PRO A 687 -9.53 -31.19 19.14
N ALA A 688 -8.25 -31.55 19.28
CA ALA A 688 -7.72 -32.23 20.46
C ALA A 688 -7.75 -31.34 21.71
N GLN A 689 -7.29 -30.09 21.60
CA GLN A 689 -7.36 -29.10 22.69
C GLN A 689 -8.79 -28.81 23.13
N MET A 690 -9.72 -28.71 22.17
CA MET A 690 -11.14 -28.51 22.45
C MET A 690 -11.75 -29.69 23.20
N ALA A 691 -11.45 -30.92 22.75
CA ALA A 691 -11.93 -32.13 23.42
C ALA A 691 -11.40 -32.20 24.86
N TYR A 692 -10.13 -31.85 25.08
CA TYR A 692 -9.53 -31.79 26.40
C TYR A 692 -10.17 -30.69 27.29
N TYR A 693 -10.36 -29.49 26.74
CA TYR A 693 -11.03 -28.38 27.44
C TYR A 693 -12.42 -28.79 27.94
N ARG A 694 -13.22 -29.43 27.08
CA ARG A 694 -14.55 -29.97 27.44
C ARG A 694 -14.47 -31.03 28.52
N ALA A 695 -13.52 -31.97 28.41
CA ALA A 695 -13.32 -33.02 29.39
C ALA A 695 -12.94 -32.45 30.78
N ALA A 696 -12.04 -31.46 30.82
CA ALA A 696 -11.63 -30.81 32.06
C ALA A 696 -12.81 -30.09 32.75
N HIS A 697 -13.66 -29.41 31.97
CA HIS A 697 -14.87 -28.76 32.49
C HIS A 697 -15.90 -29.77 33.01
N ARG A 698 -16.11 -30.90 32.30
CA ARG A 698 -16.96 -32.00 32.79
C ARG A 698 -16.44 -32.56 34.11
N LEU A 699 -15.13 -32.83 34.20
CA LEU A 699 -14.49 -33.33 35.41
C LEU A 699 -14.61 -32.36 36.59
N HIS A 700 -14.42 -31.06 36.33
CA HIS A 700 -14.61 -30.00 37.33
C HIS A 700 -16.07 -29.93 37.84
N ASN A 701 -17.06 -30.12 36.97
CA ASN A 701 -18.47 -30.20 37.39
C ASN A 701 -18.75 -31.38 38.30
N ILE A 702 -18.20 -32.55 37.97
CA ILE A 702 -18.34 -33.75 38.79
C ILE A 702 -17.73 -33.49 40.16
N ALA A 703 -16.54 -32.88 40.21
CA ALA A 703 -15.90 -32.48 41.46
C ALA A 703 -16.75 -31.50 42.27
N ALA A 704 -17.33 -30.47 41.64
CA ALA A 704 -18.19 -29.51 42.32
C ALA A 704 -19.48 -30.16 42.87
N LYS A 705 -20.12 -31.04 42.10
CA LYS A 705 -21.31 -31.80 42.53
C LYS A 705 -21.04 -32.69 43.75
N LEU A 706 -19.88 -33.35 43.79
CA LEU A 706 -19.45 -34.19 44.91
C LEU A 706 -18.97 -33.39 46.13
N ARG A 707 -18.67 -32.09 45.99
CA ARG A 707 -18.32 -31.21 47.13
C ARG A 707 -19.54 -30.56 47.79
N ALA A 708 -20.68 -30.50 47.12
CA ALA A 708 -21.89 -29.89 47.65
C ALA A 708 -22.47 -30.75 48.81
N GLU A 709 -22.08 -30.45 50.05
CA GLU A 709 -22.47 -31.18 51.27
C GLU A 709 -23.98 -31.25 51.56
N ARG A 710 -24.81 -30.44 50.90
CA ARG A 710 -26.28 -30.52 50.94
C ARG A 710 -26.84 -30.25 49.55
N PRO A 711 -27.42 -31.23 48.84
CA PRO A 711 -28.22 -30.92 47.68
C PRO A 711 -29.43 -30.07 48.12
N PRO A 712 -29.90 -29.11 47.31
CA PRO A 712 -31.21 -28.51 47.53
C PRO A 712 -32.25 -29.63 47.63
N THR A 713 -33.24 -29.47 48.49
CA THR A 713 -34.22 -30.47 48.97
C THR A 713 -35.01 -31.26 47.90
N HIS A 714 -34.73 -31.04 46.61
CA HIS A 714 -35.34 -31.71 45.46
C HIS A 714 -34.33 -32.35 44.47
N TYR A 715 -33.03 -32.46 44.82
CA TYR A 715 -32.01 -33.01 43.90
C TYR A 715 -31.38 -34.31 44.42
N THR A 716 -31.81 -35.46 43.89
CA THR A 716 -31.11 -36.74 44.09
C THR A 716 -29.93 -36.83 43.11
N LEU A 717 -28.71 -36.92 43.64
CA LEU A 717 -27.51 -37.07 42.82
C LEU A 717 -27.45 -38.50 42.25
N ASP A 718 -27.58 -38.67 40.93
CA ASP A 718 -27.40 -39.97 40.27
C ASP A 718 -25.91 -40.37 40.24
N THR A 719 -25.48 -41.05 41.29
CA THR A 719 -24.12 -41.58 41.41
C THR A 719 -23.75 -42.60 40.33
N GLY A 720 -24.72 -43.34 39.78
CA GLY A 720 -24.46 -44.34 38.74
C GLY A 720 -24.07 -43.66 37.43
N ALA A 721 -24.81 -42.62 37.04
CA ALA A 721 -24.45 -41.77 35.91
C ALA A 721 -23.10 -41.08 36.10
N LEU A 722 -22.77 -40.61 37.32
CA LEU A 722 -21.46 -39.99 37.59
C LEU A 722 -20.29 -40.97 37.47
N VAL A 723 -20.43 -42.20 37.96
CA VAL A 723 -19.39 -43.23 37.84
C VAL A 723 -19.19 -43.61 36.38
N SER A 724 -20.28 -43.78 35.61
CA SER A 724 -20.17 -44.03 34.16
C SER A 724 -19.49 -42.87 33.43
N GLU A 725 -19.76 -41.62 33.82
CA GLU A 725 -19.14 -40.42 33.24
C GLU A 725 -17.63 -40.36 33.57
N LEU A 726 -17.23 -40.75 34.78
CA LEU A 726 -15.83 -40.86 35.18
C LEU A 726 -15.09 -42.01 34.48
N ASP A 727 -15.75 -43.15 34.28
CA ASP A 727 -15.18 -44.29 33.54
C ASP A 727 -14.96 -43.92 32.06
N GLU A 728 -15.86 -43.14 31.43
CA GLU A 728 -15.67 -42.55 30.08
C GLU A 728 -14.45 -41.62 30.05
N LEU A 729 -14.32 -40.73 31.05
CA LEU A 729 -13.20 -39.78 31.15
C LEU A 729 -11.86 -40.45 31.50
N ALA A 730 -11.89 -41.58 32.20
CA ALA A 730 -10.73 -42.43 32.47
C ALA A 730 -10.27 -43.18 31.22
N ALA A 731 -11.22 -43.63 30.39
CA ALA A 731 -10.97 -44.36 29.16
C ALA A 731 -10.40 -43.46 28.04
N LYS A 732 -10.69 -42.15 28.06
CA LYS A 732 -10.05 -41.16 27.20
C LYS A 732 -8.58 -41.01 27.61
N ARG A 733 -7.67 -41.76 26.97
CA ARG A 733 -6.23 -41.57 27.19
C ARG A 733 -5.82 -40.22 26.61
N LEU A 734 -5.12 -39.41 27.41
CA LEU A 734 -4.41 -38.23 26.89
C LEU A 734 -3.41 -38.60 25.77
N GLU A 735 -2.88 -39.82 25.82
CA GLU A 735 -1.98 -40.40 24.81
C GLU A 735 -2.67 -40.64 23.45
N ASP A 736 -3.98 -40.90 23.42
CA ASP A 736 -4.75 -41.10 22.16
C ASP A 736 -5.14 -39.76 21.51
N LEU A 737 -4.83 -38.64 22.16
CA LEU A 737 -5.08 -37.27 21.69
C LEU A 737 -3.82 -36.62 21.10
N GLU A 738 -2.72 -37.37 20.90
CA GLU A 738 -1.44 -36.83 20.45
C GLU A 738 -0.88 -37.45 19.15
N ASP A 739 -0.34 -36.54 18.34
CA ASP A 739 0.81 -36.71 17.42
C ASP A 739 2.00 -35.84 17.89
N SER A 740 1.96 -35.33 19.14
CA SER A 740 2.95 -34.41 19.72
C SER A 740 3.69 -35.08 20.88
N ALA A 741 5.02 -35.09 20.86
CA ALA A 741 5.87 -35.84 21.78
C ALA A 741 5.96 -35.30 23.23
N LEU A 742 4.96 -34.55 23.72
CA LEU A 742 5.09 -33.73 24.92
C LEU A 742 3.85 -33.68 25.84
N ALA A 743 2.98 -34.70 25.87
CA ALA A 743 2.18 -34.92 27.07
C ALA A 743 3.16 -35.16 28.24
N ARG A 744 3.40 -34.12 29.05
CA ARG A 744 4.24 -34.20 30.24
C ARG A 744 3.70 -35.37 31.05
N VAL A 745 4.46 -36.46 31.18
CA VAL A 745 4.04 -37.72 31.83
C VAL A 745 3.36 -37.45 33.19
N ALA A 746 3.80 -36.41 33.90
CA ALA A 746 3.22 -35.93 35.15
C ALA A 746 1.74 -35.48 35.05
N ASP A 747 1.32 -34.85 33.96
CA ASP A 747 -0.05 -34.36 33.76
C ASP A 747 -1.03 -35.51 33.54
N THR A 748 -0.62 -36.55 32.80
CA THR A 748 -1.40 -37.79 32.62
C THR A 748 -1.62 -38.51 33.96
N TRP A 749 -0.59 -38.58 34.81
CA TRP A 749 -0.71 -39.13 36.15
C TRP A 749 -1.62 -38.30 37.06
N ARG A 750 -1.52 -36.97 36.99
CA ARG A 750 -2.36 -36.06 37.79
C ARG A 750 -3.83 -36.16 37.36
N TRP A 751 -4.12 -36.23 36.07
CA TRP A 751 -5.46 -36.48 35.54
C TRP A 751 -6.05 -37.78 36.08
N LYS A 752 -5.33 -38.90 35.92
CA LYS A 752 -5.76 -40.23 36.41
C LYS A 752 -6.07 -40.20 37.90
N ARG A 753 -5.17 -39.61 38.70
CA ARG A 753 -5.36 -39.48 40.16
C ARG A 753 -6.63 -38.71 40.52
N ILE A 754 -6.95 -37.63 39.81
CA ILE A 754 -8.18 -36.85 40.06
C ILE A 754 -9.42 -37.69 39.73
N VAL A 755 -9.42 -38.37 38.58
CA VAL A 755 -10.53 -39.24 38.17
C VAL A 755 -10.73 -40.40 39.15
N ASP A 756 -9.65 -41.03 39.62
CA ASP A 756 -9.69 -42.12 40.60
C ASP A 756 -10.25 -41.64 41.95
N ASP A 757 -9.77 -40.49 42.46
CA ASP A 757 -10.25 -39.91 43.73
C ASP A 757 -11.76 -39.57 43.65
N LEU A 758 -12.20 -38.95 42.55
CA LEU A 758 -13.61 -38.64 42.34
C LEU A 758 -14.46 -39.91 42.17
N SER A 759 -13.92 -40.97 41.56
CA SER A 759 -14.61 -42.25 41.42
C SER A 759 -14.81 -42.93 42.77
N VAL A 760 -13.78 -42.91 43.64
CA VAL A 760 -13.88 -43.41 45.01
C VAL A 760 -14.93 -42.62 45.79
N LYS A 761 -14.94 -41.29 45.68
CA LYS A 761 -15.91 -40.41 46.34
C LYS A 761 -17.35 -40.65 45.86
N ALA A 762 -17.57 -40.75 44.55
CA ALA A 762 -18.88 -41.03 43.97
C ALA A 762 -19.44 -42.39 44.44
N ARG A 763 -18.59 -43.44 44.46
CA ARG A 763 -18.96 -44.78 44.98
C ARG A 763 -19.15 -44.79 46.50
N GLY A 764 -18.47 -43.90 47.22
CA GLY A 764 -18.61 -43.70 48.67
C GLY A 764 -19.88 -42.96 49.08
N TRP A 765 -20.40 -42.07 48.23
CA TRP A 765 -21.55 -41.21 48.50
C TRP A 765 -22.83 -41.99 48.88
N ASN A 766 -23.08 -43.13 48.25
CA ASN A 766 -24.23 -44.00 48.56
C ASN A 766 -24.15 -44.67 49.94
N ARG A 767 -22.96 -44.77 50.55
CA ARG A 767 -22.77 -45.39 51.88
C ARG A 767 -23.05 -44.45 53.04
N HIS A 768 -23.23 -43.15 52.79
CA HIS A 768 -23.50 -42.14 53.82
C HIS A 768 -24.94 -41.59 53.80
N GLN A 769 -25.80 -42.05 52.88
CA GLN A 769 -27.23 -41.69 52.83
C GLN A 769 -28.15 -42.74 53.47
N THR A 770 -27.63 -43.84 54.02
CA THR A 770 -28.43 -44.75 54.85
C THR A 770 -28.58 -44.13 56.25
N PRO A 771 -29.78 -43.71 56.67
CA PRO A 771 -29.96 -43.24 58.04
C PRO A 771 -29.75 -44.41 58.99
N ARG A 772 -29.05 -44.17 60.10
CA ARG A 772 -29.08 -45.08 61.25
C ARG A 772 -30.42 -45.01 61.96
#